data_AF-A0A7U9THP9-F1
#
_entry.id   AF-A0A7U9THP9-F1
#
_cell.length_a   1.000
_cell.length_b   1.000
_cell.length_c   1.000
_cell.angle_alpha   90.00
_cell.angle_beta   90.00
_cell.angle_gamma   90.00
#
_symmetry.space_group_name_H-M   'P 1'
#
loop_
_entity.id
_entity.type
_entity.pdbx_description
1 polymer ?
#
loop_
_entity_poly.entity_id
_entity_poly.type
_entity_poly.pdbx_seq_one_letter_code
_entity_poly.pdbx_strand_id
1 'polypeptide(L)'
;MRNHKFIKLMFVFILILLLSSCEYFPTVPPTDSTDPTDQTDPTDPIDITDTTSPMITLTGDSTITLNVNQSYEELGATCIDDTDSTCQIVIDDSNIDTSILGTYMVYYDATDANGNIANRVSRTVIIQDVIAPIITLHGEDTIFLDISDTYIDLGVTCSDNYDLVCDVTIDDSAVDMTTIGTYIVYYHAVDSSSNEMNIERTVIVEDHSDRILIIPTNDIIYHMLNEAWTYPAFYVPSIGDYTALRYDEVDPTTEGIYEMVYDISDELDNTYSLVYYVYVVSQMPLEKDVVVLENFYFTYPSIFLQLVVYDTNNDLILDDQEISNIISLDLSHLNIQDIDFIQQFTSLVSLDLSYNDIYDLDFMDSLDQLEDLNVDTNHIDYTDISVLTNNNVLKSLNLSNNIVQDLSFLDGLTHLENLNLNNNIIYDLSTIGSLPSLLLLDVSDNPTDDFDVILNFTNLESLNIDQTEIIDITGIQDLDALEYLTLNPNIEDYFDIDYLFNLSELNIPNFDTDLEYSYFFDYLESFGITVNVNSLTAFDTINPNIFLYDTSININSGETFDFDTLDYYIYDADDLYIYEGLVPDTSTSTLSIGNHIIMLSYTDLDGNTSSVEFSINVIDTYDLGNIVVFIRFADETTYVAPNTYTYYYDLFNGQTNSLKDYYLEVSNETYEIDTVFPSTDIVFYTDTYDRGYYQPYDRSKNRIGYSTDSQKHDREYALLSNSIYWLEASGLIDESVVLDYNNDGKVDVVTFLVSGQVDDWADLIWPHQYAFYDSYDGYGDFSNDAPSINGSYVFGYTFQLIGDSLEESEYFNLGVFCHEMFHVINATDLYHYYSDDDFSSVGNWGIMDATSATPSHMLLYMKEYYGGWEQDDFNVSTDGTYTLNVSTSLTDNLIIIDLGYSNEYLYIEYRTQTGEYEVNLPNEGVIIYRVDKDYEGDGNVEGYYSIDDIGLDEVFVFRPLTYDLSLYTNNDIYYIVDDGDVDQGMLQLGSNDEAGPGTNIPLFYSDGTKINISINLISEDSDFVELSIDFLD
;
A
#
# COMPACT_ATOMS: atom_id res chain seq x y z
N MET A 1 -21.11 -33.47 5.92
CA MET A 1 -21.71 -34.83 6.05
C MET A 1 -23.03 -34.78 6.85
N ARG A 2 -24.19 -35.18 6.28
CA ARG A 2 -25.53 -35.31 6.93
C ARG A 2 -26.08 -34.22 7.89
N ASN A 3 -27.05 -33.46 7.38
CA ASN A 3 -28.43 -33.29 7.91
C ASN A 3 -28.72 -33.44 9.43
N HIS A 4 -29.43 -32.46 10.02
CA HIS A 4 -30.90 -32.59 10.21
C HIS A 4 -31.65 -31.31 10.69
N LYS A 5 -32.86 -31.09 10.12
CA LYS A 5 -33.82 -30.01 10.49
C LYS A 5 -34.81 -30.40 11.61
N PHE A 6 -35.31 -29.38 12.32
CA PHE A 6 -36.69 -29.18 12.84
C PHE A 6 -37.20 -29.79 14.19
N ILE A 7 -37.37 -28.89 15.18
CA ILE A 7 -38.67 -28.38 15.73
C ILE A 7 -39.59 -29.22 16.68
N LYS A 8 -40.18 -28.50 17.68
CA LYS A 8 -41.51 -28.65 18.38
C LYS A 8 -41.70 -29.47 19.69
N LEU A 9 -42.13 -28.77 20.77
CA LEU A 9 -43.36 -28.89 21.63
C LEU A 9 -43.10 -28.16 23.00
N MET A 10 -44.05 -27.60 23.79
CA MET A 10 -45.53 -27.61 23.87
C MET A 10 -46.07 -26.34 24.59
N PHE A 11 -47.16 -25.72 24.07
CA PHE A 11 -48.38 -25.22 24.78
C PHE A 11 -48.31 -24.23 26.00
N VAL A 12 -49.37 -23.46 26.38
CA VAL A 12 -50.46 -22.72 25.69
C VAL A 12 -51.33 -21.93 26.70
N PHE A 13 -51.79 -20.72 26.34
CA PHE A 13 -53.01 -19.98 26.80
C PHE A 13 -53.10 -19.20 28.15
N ILE A 14 -53.53 -17.92 28.01
CA ILE A 14 -54.60 -17.18 28.76
C ILE A 14 -54.25 -16.60 30.17
N LEU A 15 -54.55 -15.36 30.59
CA LEU A 15 -55.29 -14.18 30.09
C LEU A 15 -55.55 -13.22 31.31
N ILE A 16 -55.61 -11.90 31.10
CA ILE A 16 -56.41 -10.89 31.86
C ILE A 16 -55.84 -10.22 33.16
N LEU A 17 -55.32 -9.00 32.96
CA LEU A 17 -55.82 -7.70 33.48
C LEU A 17 -55.66 -7.22 34.96
N LEU A 18 -55.09 -6.00 35.05
CA LEU A 18 -55.48 -4.81 35.85
C LEU A 18 -54.96 -4.56 37.29
N LEU A 19 -54.10 -3.54 37.35
CA LEU A 19 -54.22 -2.30 38.15
C LEU A 19 -53.84 -2.25 39.65
N SER A 20 -53.33 -1.05 40.00
CA SER A 20 -53.10 -0.49 41.35
C SER A 20 -51.98 -1.18 42.12
N SER A 21 -50.76 -0.65 42.23
CA SER A 21 -50.34 0.73 42.58
C SER A 21 -50.82 1.20 43.97
N CYS A 22 -49.86 1.47 44.87
CA CYS A 22 -49.80 2.66 45.74
C CYS A 22 -48.50 2.66 46.56
N GLU A 23 -47.54 3.48 46.10
CA GLU A 23 -46.58 4.31 46.85
C GLU A 23 -46.23 4.02 48.33
N TYR A 24 -44.92 3.78 48.55
CA TYR A 24 -43.98 4.69 49.24
C TYR A 24 -44.14 5.03 50.74
N PHE A 25 -42.99 5.07 51.44
CA PHE A 25 -42.84 5.51 52.84
C PHE A 25 -41.45 6.18 53.05
N PRO A 26 -41.14 6.86 54.19
CA PRO A 26 -40.57 8.21 54.12
C PRO A 26 -39.29 8.40 54.97
N THR A 27 -38.83 9.65 55.17
CA THR A 27 -38.49 10.14 56.54
C THR A 27 -38.42 11.69 56.66
N VAL A 28 -38.06 12.17 57.86
CA VAL A 28 -38.13 13.56 58.40
C VAL A 28 -36.82 13.81 59.22
N PRO A 29 -36.61 14.75 60.21
CA PRO A 29 -37.38 15.86 60.82
C PRO A 29 -36.51 17.19 60.84
N PRO A 30 -36.54 18.17 61.79
CA PRO A 30 -37.43 18.46 62.96
C PRO A 30 -37.84 19.94 63.23
N THR A 31 -38.90 20.19 64.04
CA THR A 31 -38.80 20.80 65.42
C THR A 31 -40.16 21.05 66.17
N ASP A 32 -40.13 20.73 67.48
CA ASP A 32 -40.81 21.35 68.66
C ASP A 32 -42.28 21.04 69.15
N SER A 33 -42.39 20.92 70.50
CA SER A 33 -43.50 21.28 71.43
C SER A 33 -44.76 20.39 71.76
N THR A 34 -44.66 19.61 72.87
CA THR A 34 -45.63 19.42 74.03
C THR A 34 -46.78 18.35 74.16
N ASP A 35 -46.80 17.73 75.37
CA ASP A 35 -47.85 17.04 76.21
C ASP A 35 -48.36 15.55 76.02
N PRO A 36 -48.73 14.77 77.10
CA PRO A 36 -48.58 13.26 77.14
C PRO A 36 -49.68 12.37 77.88
N THR A 37 -49.33 11.09 78.22
CA THR A 37 -49.98 9.99 79.08
C THR A 37 -50.65 8.78 78.33
N ASP A 38 -50.89 7.53 78.86
CA ASP A 38 -50.82 6.90 80.22
C ASP A 38 -50.40 5.37 80.27
N GLN A 39 -51.12 4.43 80.97
CA GLN A 39 -50.64 3.10 81.54
C GLN A 39 -51.75 1.96 81.63
N THR A 40 -51.64 0.62 81.93
CA THR A 40 -50.60 -0.42 82.27
C THR A 40 -51.13 -1.92 82.41
N ASP A 41 -50.37 -2.96 81.94
CA ASP A 41 -49.89 -4.21 82.66
C ASP A 41 -50.79 -5.54 82.89
N PRO A 42 -50.41 -6.67 83.63
CA PRO A 42 -50.00 -8.00 83.04
C PRO A 42 -50.35 -9.39 83.78
N THR A 43 -49.61 -10.51 83.45
CA THR A 43 -49.15 -11.76 84.20
C THR A 43 -49.84 -13.17 84.20
N ASP A 44 -49.08 -14.27 83.85
CA ASP A 44 -48.61 -15.49 84.65
C ASP A 44 -48.25 -16.77 83.77
N PRO A 45 -47.29 -17.71 84.09
CA PRO A 45 -46.67 -18.69 83.14
C PRO A 45 -46.70 -20.24 83.44
N ILE A 46 -46.24 -21.11 82.49
CA ILE A 46 -46.16 -22.62 82.57
C ILE A 46 -44.89 -23.21 81.85
N ASP A 47 -44.51 -24.45 82.20
CA ASP A 47 -43.42 -25.34 81.69
C ASP A 47 -43.59 -25.82 80.23
N ILE A 48 -42.49 -25.96 79.46
CA ILE A 48 -42.48 -26.22 78.01
C ILE A 48 -41.38 -27.19 77.55
N THR A 49 -41.75 -28.17 76.72
CA THR A 49 -40.86 -28.70 75.68
C THR A 49 -40.90 -27.74 74.51
N ASP A 50 -39.75 -27.42 73.93
CA ASP A 50 -39.71 -26.59 72.74
C ASP A 50 -40.50 -27.24 71.58
N THR A 51 -41.50 -26.51 71.12
CA THR A 51 -42.31 -26.78 69.92
C THR A 51 -42.57 -25.46 69.18
N THR A 52 -41.59 -24.56 69.29
CA THR A 52 -41.69 -23.14 68.94
C THR A 52 -40.85 -22.98 67.67
N SER A 53 -41.48 -22.53 66.59
CA SER A 53 -40.75 -22.37 65.32
C SER A 53 -39.90 -21.11 65.37
N PRO A 54 -38.61 -21.15 64.95
CA PRO A 54 -37.77 -19.96 64.91
C PRO A 54 -38.36 -18.91 63.96
N MET A 55 -38.15 -17.63 64.29
CA MET A 55 -38.66 -16.50 63.51
C MET A 55 -37.56 -15.94 62.62
N ILE A 56 -37.80 -15.91 61.30
CA ILE A 56 -36.92 -15.28 60.31
C ILE A 56 -37.23 -13.78 60.23
N THR A 57 -36.20 -12.95 60.11
CA THR A 57 -36.28 -11.51 59.82
C THR A 57 -35.27 -11.18 58.73
N LEU A 58 -35.74 -10.63 57.60
CA LEU A 58 -34.87 -10.25 56.48
C LEU A 58 -33.89 -9.13 56.88
N THR A 59 -32.70 -9.14 56.27
CA THR A 59 -31.74 -8.05 56.34
C THR A 59 -31.95 -7.16 55.13
N GLY A 60 -32.24 -5.86 55.34
CA GLY A 60 -32.65 -4.97 54.26
C GLY A 60 -34.11 -5.19 53.84
N ASP A 61 -34.50 -4.62 52.70
CA ASP A 61 -35.90 -4.56 52.28
C ASP A 61 -36.49 -5.91 51.82
N SER A 62 -37.81 -6.03 51.94
CA SER A 62 -38.58 -7.21 51.49
C SER A 62 -38.89 -7.21 50.00
N THR A 63 -38.66 -6.08 49.32
CA THR A 63 -38.78 -5.92 47.88
C THR A 63 -37.52 -5.23 47.37
N ILE A 64 -36.87 -5.81 46.38
CA ILE A 64 -35.80 -5.17 45.62
C ILE A 64 -36.31 -4.97 44.19
N THR A 65 -36.01 -3.83 43.58
CA THR A 65 -36.28 -3.55 42.17
C THR A 65 -34.93 -3.31 41.49
N LEU A 66 -34.71 -3.97 40.36
CA LEU A 66 -33.54 -3.82 39.50
C LEU A 66 -33.99 -3.43 38.09
N ASN A 67 -33.11 -2.79 37.32
CA ASN A 67 -33.27 -2.77 35.87
C ASN A 67 -32.99 -4.17 35.28
N VAL A 68 -33.35 -4.41 34.02
CA VAL A 68 -32.90 -5.61 33.31
C VAL A 68 -31.37 -5.64 33.24
N ASN A 69 -30.80 -6.85 33.22
CA ASN A 69 -29.36 -7.16 33.20
C ASN A 69 -28.55 -6.67 34.41
N GLN A 70 -29.09 -5.81 35.28
CA GLN A 70 -28.46 -5.40 36.54
C GLN A 70 -28.26 -6.60 37.49
N SER A 71 -27.10 -6.68 38.14
CA SER A 71 -26.75 -7.77 39.05
C SER A 71 -27.56 -7.78 40.34
N TYR A 72 -27.85 -8.99 40.84
CA TYR A 72 -28.55 -9.20 42.12
C TYR A 72 -27.57 -9.60 43.24
N GLU A 73 -27.53 -8.81 44.32
CA GLU A 73 -26.83 -9.17 45.57
C GLU A 73 -27.80 -9.53 46.69
N GLU A 74 -27.66 -10.73 47.25
CA GLU A 74 -28.52 -11.19 48.35
C GLU A 74 -28.11 -10.62 49.71
N LEU A 75 -28.94 -9.73 50.26
CA LEU A 75 -28.67 -9.01 51.52
C LEU A 75 -28.72 -9.91 52.79
N GLY A 76 -29.26 -11.12 52.67
CA GLY A 76 -29.36 -12.11 53.72
C GLY A 76 -30.57 -11.95 54.65
N ALA A 77 -30.60 -12.79 55.68
CA ALA A 77 -31.60 -12.76 56.75
C ALA A 77 -30.99 -13.19 58.08
N THR A 78 -31.74 -12.98 59.16
CA THR A 78 -31.44 -13.43 60.53
C THR A 78 -32.57 -14.29 61.06
N CYS A 79 -32.29 -15.18 62.02
CA CYS A 79 -33.33 -15.92 62.73
C CYS A 79 -33.09 -15.93 64.24
N ILE A 80 -34.18 -15.87 64.99
CA ILE A 80 -34.20 -15.88 66.44
C ILE A 80 -35.18 -16.95 66.91
N ASP A 81 -34.76 -17.74 67.88
CA ASP A 81 -35.60 -18.65 68.66
C ASP A 81 -35.72 -18.14 70.10
N ASP A 82 -36.82 -18.44 70.81
CA ASP A 82 -37.00 -18.03 72.21
C ASP A 82 -36.53 -19.07 73.25
N THR A 83 -36.10 -20.25 72.81
CA THR A 83 -35.57 -21.34 73.64
C THR A 83 -34.12 -21.73 73.35
N ASP A 84 -33.70 -21.76 72.08
CA ASP A 84 -32.35 -22.18 71.65
C ASP A 84 -31.44 -21.02 71.19
N SER A 85 -30.14 -21.16 71.42
CA SER A 85 -29.16 -20.09 71.11
C SER A 85 -28.67 -20.05 69.66
N THR A 86 -29.12 -20.96 68.80
CA THR A 86 -28.65 -21.12 67.42
C THR A 86 -29.73 -21.72 66.52
N CYS A 87 -30.06 -21.01 65.44
CA CYS A 87 -30.90 -21.48 64.34
C CYS A 87 -30.06 -21.42 63.03
N GLN A 88 -30.46 -22.17 62.00
CA GLN A 88 -29.82 -22.16 60.67
C GLN A 88 -30.82 -21.72 59.60
N ILE A 89 -30.35 -20.88 58.68
CA ILE A 89 -31.13 -20.36 57.54
C ILE A 89 -30.61 -21.01 56.26
N VAL A 90 -31.53 -21.34 55.36
CA VAL A 90 -31.25 -21.67 53.96
C VAL A 90 -31.94 -20.61 53.11
N ILE A 91 -31.19 -20.05 52.15
CA ILE A 91 -31.70 -19.10 51.16
C ILE A 91 -31.78 -19.84 49.82
N ASP A 92 -32.85 -19.59 49.07
CA ASP A 92 -33.11 -20.11 47.73
C ASP A 92 -33.47 -18.95 46.81
N ASP A 93 -32.44 -18.40 46.17
CA ASP A 93 -32.42 -17.35 45.15
C ASP A 93 -32.21 -17.94 43.73
N SER A 94 -32.13 -19.26 43.61
CA SER A 94 -31.78 -20.02 42.39
C SER A 94 -32.76 -19.90 41.21
N ASN A 95 -33.78 -19.06 41.36
CA ASN A 95 -34.81 -18.77 40.37
C ASN A 95 -34.71 -17.36 39.78
N ILE A 96 -33.82 -16.49 40.29
CA ILE A 96 -33.63 -15.14 39.74
C ILE A 96 -32.89 -15.25 38.41
N ASP A 97 -33.49 -14.67 37.38
CA ASP A 97 -32.88 -14.39 36.09
C ASP A 97 -33.06 -12.90 35.84
N THR A 98 -31.96 -12.15 35.80
CA THR A 98 -31.99 -10.69 35.64
C THR A 98 -32.11 -10.25 34.19
N SER A 99 -32.02 -11.17 33.22
CA SER A 99 -32.22 -10.90 31.79
C SER A 99 -33.69 -10.92 31.34
N ILE A 100 -34.59 -11.35 32.22
CA ILE A 100 -36.02 -11.53 31.90
C ILE A 100 -36.87 -10.62 32.80
N LEU A 101 -37.71 -9.78 32.19
CA LEU A 101 -38.64 -8.92 32.93
C LEU A 101 -39.65 -9.75 33.72
N GLY A 102 -39.81 -9.48 35.01
CA GLY A 102 -40.61 -10.33 35.87
C GLY A 102 -40.61 -9.99 37.36
N THR A 103 -41.25 -10.86 38.14
CA THR A 103 -41.28 -10.77 39.60
C THR A 103 -40.90 -12.12 40.20
N TYR A 104 -39.69 -12.16 40.73
CA TYR A 104 -39.02 -13.31 41.30
C TYR A 104 -39.19 -13.33 42.82
N MET A 105 -38.97 -14.50 43.43
CA MET A 105 -39.21 -14.72 44.85
C MET A 105 -38.07 -15.54 45.44
N VAL A 106 -37.17 -14.87 46.16
CA VAL A 106 -36.16 -15.53 47.01
C VAL A 106 -36.87 -16.09 48.23
N TYR A 107 -36.60 -17.35 48.56
CA TYR A 107 -37.19 -18.00 49.73
C TYR A 107 -36.18 -18.20 50.86
N TYR A 108 -36.64 -17.95 52.08
CA TYR A 108 -35.87 -18.11 53.30
C TYR A 108 -36.57 -19.15 54.17
N ASP A 109 -35.95 -20.31 54.31
CA ASP A 109 -36.33 -21.33 55.29
C ASP A 109 -35.37 -21.28 56.47
N ALA A 110 -35.85 -21.66 57.65
CA ALA A 110 -35.00 -21.82 58.81
C ALA A 110 -35.44 -22.98 59.69
N THR A 111 -34.49 -23.58 60.40
CA THR A 111 -34.73 -24.69 61.33
C THR A 111 -33.85 -24.52 62.57
N ASP A 112 -34.41 -24.80 63.74
CA ASP A 112 -33.69 -24.77 65.02
C ASP A 112 -32.87 -26.06 65.26
N ALA A 113 -32.29 -26.21 66.46
CA ALA A 113 -31.52 -27.40 66.83
C ALA A 113 -32.40 -28.62 67.22
N ASN A 114 -33.70 -28.44 67.43
CA ASN A 114 -34.67 -29.46 67.85
C ASN A 114 -35.48 -30.03 66.67
N GLY A 115 -35.48 -29.34 65.53
CA GLY A 115 -36.15 -29.69 64.28
C GLY A 115 -37.47 -28.96 64.02
N ASN A 116 -37.82 -27.89 64.73
CA ASN A 116 -38.97 -27.07 64.33
C ASN A 116 -38.59 -26.16 63.15
N ILE A 117 -39.49 -26.07 62.17
CA ILE A 117 -39.27 -25.33 60.93
C ILE A 117 -39.99 -23.98 61.04
N ALA A 118 -39.31 -22.90 60.65
CA ALA A 118 -39.87 -21.56 60.55
C ALA A 118 -41.07 -21.48 59.60
N ASN A 119 -41.90 -20.45 59.74
CA ASN A 119 -42.74 -20.03 58.61
C ASN A 119 -41.80 -19.43 57.56
N ARG A 120 -41.74 -20.04 56.37
CA ARG A 120 -40.96 -19.54 55.23
C ARG A 120 -41.27 -18.07 54.97
N VAL A 121 -40.22 -17.25 54.88
CA VAL A 121 -40.30 -15.84 54.46
C VAL A 121 -39.84 -15.75 53.01
N SER A 122 -40.23 -14.69 52.30
CA SER A 122 -39.78 -14.42 50.94
C SER A 122 -39.42 -12.96 50.74
N ARG A 123 -38.40 -12.70 49.92
CA ARG A 123 -38.12 -11.39 49.33
C ARG A 123 -38.63 -11.41 47.89
N THR A 124 -39.31 -10.35 47.50
CA THR A 124 -39.71 -10.11 46.12
C THR A 124 -38.57 -9.41 45.39
N VAL A 125 -38.23 -9.86 44.18
CA VAL A 125 -37.27 -9.17 43.30
C VAL A 125 -37.98 -8.84 42.00
N ILE A 126 -38.08 -7.56 41.67
CA ILE A 126 -38.75 -7.07 40.47
C ILE A 126 -37.68 -6.70 39.45
N ILE A 127 -37.63 -7.42 38.35
CA ILE A 127 -36.86 -7.04 37.17
C ILE A 127 -37.84 -6.30 36.26
N GLN A 128 -37.57 -5.03 36.04
CA GLN A 128 -38.30 -4.16 35.14
C GLN A 128 -37.28 -3.48 34.24
N ASP A 129 -37.73 -2.94 33.12
CA ASP A 129 -36.93 -2.05 32.31
C ASP A 129 -37.56 -0.64 32.37
N VAL A 130 -36.70 0.37 32.52
CA VAL A 130 -37.03 1.80 32.75
C VAL A 130 -35.97 2.74 32.18
N ILE A 131 -35.13 2.25 31.25
CA ILE A 131 -34.21 3.07 30.45
C ILE A 131 -34.92 3.38 29.12
N ALA A 132 -34.58 4.50 28.48
CA ALA A 132 -35.16 4.86 27.19
C ALA A 132 -34.25 4.35 26.05
N PRO A 133 -34.83 3.96 24.89
CA PRO A 133 -34.04 3.55 23.73
C PRO A 133 -33.08 4.66 23.29
N ILE A 134 -31.89 4.28 22.86
CA ILE A 134 -30.91 5.17 22.28
C ILE A 134 -31.16 5.21 20.77
N ILE A 135 -31.35 6.42 20.23
CA ILE A 135 -31.40 6.69 18.79
C ILE A 135 -30.07 7.34 18.43
N THR A 136 -29.42 6.86 17.37
CA THR A 136 -28.18 7.46 16.83
C THR A 136 -28.44 7.91 15.39
N LEU A 137 -28.00 9.12 15.03
CA LEU A 137 -28.10 9.62 13.66
C LEU A 137 -27.05 8.96 12.76
N HIS A 138 -27.40 8.66 11.50
CA HIS A 138 -26.40 8.36 10.48
C HIS A 138 -25.86 9.68 9.92
N GLY A 139 -24.60 9.99 10.17
CA GLY A 139 -24.00 11.29 9.85
C GLY A 139 -24.57 12.46 10.66
N GLU A 140 -24.15 13.68 10.32
CA GLU A 140 -24.25 14.89 11.15
C GLU A 140 -25.62 15.24 11.77
N ASP A 141 -25.59 15.89 12.93
CA ASP A 141 -26.78 16.45 13.58
C ASP A 141 -27.33 17.70 12.87
N THR A 142 -26.50 18.30 12.01
CA THR A 142 -26.81 19.53 11.27
C THR A 142 -26.35 19.37 9.81
N ILE A 143 -27.29 19.39 8.88
CA ILE A 143 -27.02 19.30 7.43
C ILE A 143 -27.25 20.67 6.78
N PHE A 144 -26.30 21.12 5.97
CA PHE A 144 -26.41 22.31 5.13
C PHE A 144 -26.78 21.90 3.69
N LEU A 145 -27.68 22.63 3.05
CA LEU A 145 -28.09 22.44 1.66
C LEU A 145 -28.35 23.78 0.97
N ASP A 146 -28.17 23.82 -0.35
CA ASP A 146 -28.64 24.94 -1.17
C ASP A 146 -30.13 24.83 -1.49
N ILE A 147 -30.77 25.97 -1.78
CA ILE A 147 -32.17 26.05 -2.22
C ILE A 147 -32.44 25.34 -3.56
N SER A 148 -31.39 24.95 -4.30
CA SER A 148 -31.48 24.12 -5.51
C SER A 148 -31.38 22.61 -5.27
N ASP A 149 -31.03 22.17 -4.06
CA ASP A 149 -30.84 20.75 -3.71
C ASP A 149 -32.14 20.00 -3.37
N THR A 150 -32.02 18.68 -3.18
CA THR A 150 -33.10 17.83 -2.67
C THR A 150 -32.72 17.15 -1.36
N TYR A 151 -33.33 17.55 -0.25
CA TYR A 151 -33.19 16.86 1.03
C TYR A 151 -33.67 15.40 0.94
N ILE A 152 -32.84 14.49 1.48
CA ILE A 152 -33.13 13.08 1.74
C ILE A 152 -32.66 12.81 3.17
N ASP A 153 -33.45 12.08 3.96
CA ASP A 153 -33.06 11.69 5.31
C ASP A 153 -32.03 10.55 5.28
N LEU A 154 -30.92 10.72 6.02
CA LEU A 154 -29.81 9.75 6.06
C LEU A 154 -30.12 8.48 6.89
N GLY A 155 -31.23 8.48 7.65
CA GLY A 155 -31.58 7.39 8.56
C GLY A 155 -30.97 7.51 9.96
N VAL A 156 -31.30 6.50 10.76
CA VAL A 156 -30.95 6.36 12.18
C VAL A 156 -30.88 4.89 12.59
N THR A 157 -30.03 4.55 13.56
CA THR A 157 -30.12 3.29 14.31
C THR A 157 -30.89 3.49 15.62
N CYS A 158 -31.40 2.41 16.19
CA CYS A 158 -32.12 2.42 17.46
C CYS A 158 -31.88 1.13 18.25
N SER A 159 -31.34 1.24 19.46
CA SER A 159 -31.11 0.10 20.36
C SER A 159 -31.53 0.40 21.80
N ASP A 160 -31.91 -0.65 22.53
CA ASP A 160 -32.22 -0.59 23.96
C ASP A 160 -31.60 -1.78 24.72
N ASN A 161 -31.45 -1.61 26.04
CA ASN A 161 -30.92 -2.62 26.97
C ASN A 161 -31.79 -3.89 27.16
N TYR A 162 -33.00 -3.91 26.60
CA TYR A 162 -33.93 -5.02 26.54
C TYR A 162 -34.38 -5.29 25.10
N ASP A 163 -34.81 -4.27 24.38
CA ASP A 163 -35.21 -4.36 22.97
C ASP A 163 -34.03 -4.02 22.05
N LEU A 164 -33.28 -5.06 21.63
CA LEU A 164 -32.06 -4.95 20.82
C LEU A 164 -32.20 -4.15 19.51
N VAL A 165 -33.42 -3.98 18.99
CA VAL A 165 -33.74 -3.07 17.88
C VAL A 165 -35.12 -2.45 18.17
N CYS A 166 -35.25 -1.13 17.99
CA CYS A 166 -36.51 -0.39 18.18
C CYS A 166 -37.02 0.32 16.92
N ASP A 167 -38.35 0.37 16.75
CA ASP A 167 -39.01 1.07 15.63
C ASP A 167 -38.88 2.60 15.84
N VAL A 168 -38.23 3.30 14.91
CA VAL A 168 -38.18 4.78 14.90
C VAL A 168 -39.20 5.36 13.91
N THR A 169 -39.91 6.40 14.34
CA THR A 169 -40.73 7.25 13.48
C THR A 169 -40.03 8.56 13.19
N ILE A 170 -39.89 8.89 11.90
CA ILE A 170 -39.26 10.12 11.38
C ILE A 170 -40.36 11.09 10.94
N ASP A 171 -40.22 12.38 11.28
CA ASP A 171 -41.07 13.48 10.76
C ASP A 171 -40.17 14.55 10.13
N ASP A 172 -39.98 14.41 8.81
CA ASP A 172 -39.27 15.32 7.90
C ASP A 172 -40.18 16.42 7.35
N SER A 173 -41.49 16.37 7.63
CA SER A 173 -42.52 17.14 6.92
C SER A 173 -42.50 18.65 7.15
N ALA A 174 -41.54 19.13 7.95
CA ALA A 174 -41.23 20.53 8.17
C ALA A 174 -40.23 21.12 7.16
N VAL A 175 -39.39 20.30 6.50
CA VAL A 175 -38.34 20.76 5.59
C VAL A 175 -38.96 21.32 4.30
N ASP A 176 -38.60 22.56 3.94
CA ASP A 176 -39.08 23.25 2.73
C ASP A 176 -37.91 23.79 1.90
N MET A 177 -37.40 22.96 0.99
CA MET A 177 -36.36 23.33 0.02
C MET A 177 -36.72 24.51 -0.89
N THR A 178 -37.97 25.04 -0.84
CA THR A 178 -38.36 26.23 -1.63
C THR A 178 -38.22 27.55 -0.86
N THR A 179 -37.73 27.52 0.38
CA THR A 179 -37.56 28.70 1.24
C THR A 179 -36.23 28.61 2.01
N ILE A 180 -35.46 29.71 2.06
CA ILE A 180 -34.27 29.83 2.90
C ILE A 180 -34.66 29.75 4.38
N GLY A 181 -34.00 28.88 5.16
CA GLY A 181 -34.15 28.84 6.60
C GLY A 181 -33.69 27.53 7.26
N THR A 182 -33.72 27.55 8.59
CA THR A 182 -33.46 26.39 9.44
C THR A 182 -34.75 25.59 9.67
N TYR A 183 -34.72 24.31 9.31
CA TYR A 183 -35.74 23.31 9.53
C TYR A 183 -35.26 22.29 10.57
N ILE A 184 -36.20 21.53 11.14
CA ILE A 184 -35.91 20.50 12.13
C ILE A 184 -36.67 19.23 11.75
N VAL A 185 -35.93 18.13 11.61
CA VAL A 185 -36.44 16.77 11.43
C VAL A 185 -36.45 16.07 12.78
N TYR A 186 -37.55 15.42 13.13
CA TYR A 186 -37.71 14.76 14.43
C TYR A 186 -37.69 13.25 14.30
N TYR A 187 -36.88 12.59 15.14
CA TYR A 187 -36.81 11.14 15.27
C TYR A 187 -37.32 10.73 16.63
N HIS A 188 -38.26 9.79 16.67
CA HIS A 188 -38.95 9.36 17.88
C HIS A 188 -39.08 7.85 17.95
N ALA A 189 -38.61 7.25 19.04
CA ALA A 189 -38.60 5.82 19.28
C ALA A 189 -39.28 5.45 20.61
N VAL A 190 -39.89 4.27 20.64
CA VAL A 190 -40.57 3.71 21.84
C VAL A 190 -40.27 2.23 21.94
N ASP A 191 -39.80 1.78 23.10
CA ASP A 191 -39.50 0.36 23.38
C ASP A 191 -40.77 -0.46 23.74
N SER A 192 -40.61 -1.76 24.02
CA SER A 192 -41.71 -2.63 24.44
C SER A 192 -42.17 -2.40 25.90
N SER A 193 -41.33 -1.77 26.72
CA SER A 193 -41.62 -1.33 28.10
C SER A 193 -42.44 -0.03 28.16
N SER A 194 -42.55 0.69 27.04
CA SER A 194 -43.11 2.04 26.89
C SER A 194 -42.29 3.17 27.53
N ASN A 195 -40.96 3.10 27.47
CA ASN A 195 -40.11 4.29 27.58
C ASN A 195 -39.92 4.91 26.18
N GLU A 196 -39.73 6.24 26.11
CA GLU A 196 -39.79 7.03 24.88
C GLU A 196 -38.53 7.90 24.74
N MET A 197 -37.94 7.97 23.54
CA MET A 197 -36.82 8.86 23.22
C MET A 197 -37.15 9.73 22.00
N ASN A 198 -36.63 10.97 22.00
CA ASN A 198 -36.76 11.92 20.90
C ASN A 198 -35.39 12.58 20.67
N ILE A 199 -34.93 12.61 19.42
CA ILE A 199 -33.81 13.45 18.98
C ILE A 199 -34.23 14.28 17.76
N GLU A 200 -33.44 15.29 17.43
CA GLU A 200 -33.71 16.23 16.34
C GLU A 200 -32.46 16.41 15.46
N ARG A 201 -32.65 16.50 14.14
CA ARG A 201 -31.63 16.93 13.17
C ARG A 201 -32.00 18.29 12.63
N THR A 202 -31.01 19.17 12.55
CA THR A 202 -31.14 20.50 11.95
C THR A 202 -30.87 20.41 10.45
N VAL A 203 -31.72 21.04 9.62
CA VAL A 203 -31.49 21.15 8.17
C VAL A 203 -31.49 22.63 7.82
N ILE A 204 -30.34 23.15 7.40
CA ILE A 204 -30.12 24.57 7.09
C ILE A 204 -30.14 24.71 5.56
N VAL A 205 -31.26 25.22 5.02
CA VAL A 205 -31.37 25.56 3.60
C VAL A 205 -30.94 27.01 3.43
N GLU A 206 -29.81 27.22 2.76
CA GLU A 206 -29.31 28.55 2.40
C GLU A 206 -29.35 28.77 0.87
N ASP A 207 -29.08 29.98 0.43
CA ASP A 207 -29.11 30.36 -0.99
C ASP A 207 -27.75 30.94 -1.37
N HIS A 208 -26.92 30.09 -1.98
CA HIS A 208 -25.56 30.45 -2.40
C HIS A 208 -25.57 31.17 -3.75
N SER A 209 -26.73 31.34 -4.40
CA SER A 209 -26.87 32.11 -5.65
C SER A 209 -26.39 33.55 -5.53
N ASP A 210 -26.52 34.16 -4.34
CA ASP A 210 -26.03 35.51 -4.01
C ASP A 210 -24.51 35.54 -3.68
N ARG A 211 -23.78 34.41 -3.79
CA ARG A 211 -22.34 34.30 -3.49
C ARG A 211 -21.45 33.70 -4.58
N ILE A 212 -21.98 33.22 -5.72
CA ILE A 212 -21.12 32.77 -6.83
C ILE A 212 -20.72 33.95 -7.74
N LEU A 213 -19.46 34.38 -7.64
CA LEU A 213 -18.87 35.45 -8.46
C LEU A 213 -18.48 34.95 -9.87
N ILE A 214 -19.47 34.75 -10.75
CA ILE A 214 -19.21 34.32 -12.14
C ILE A 214 -18.68 35.50 -12.98
N ILE A 215 -17.37 35.59 -13.19
CA ILE A 215 -16.73 36.59 -14.07
C ILE A 215 -16.39 36.01 -15.45
N PRO A 216 -17.00 36.51 -16.54
CA PRO A 216 -16.52 36.27 -17.89
C PRO A 216 -15.63 37.40 -18.44
N THR A 217 -14.34 37.09 -18.69
CA THR A 217 -13.44 37.70 -19.69
C THR A 217 -12.83 39.11 -19.46
N ASN A 218 -11.69 39.13 -18.75
CA ASN A 218 -10.34 39.60 -19.17
C ASN A 218 -10.08 40.93 -19.94
N ASP A 219 -11.03 41.83 -20.21
CA ASP A 219 -10.75 43.08 -20.97
C ASP A 219 -10.74 44.34 -20.07
N ILE A 220 -9.54 44.82 -19.67
CA ILE A 220 -9.37 46.18 -19.10
C ILE A 220 -9.33 47.21 -20.24
N ILE A 221 -10.41 47.96 -20.42
CA ILE A 221 -10.54 48.86 -21.57
C ILE A 221 -9.90 50.23 -21.29
N TYR A 222 -8.68 50.45 -21.78
CA TYR A 222 -8.05 51.77 -21.80
C TYR A 222 -8.53 52.63 -22.97
N HIS A 223 -8.98 53.86 -22.70
CA HIS A 223 -9.43 54.82 -23.72
C HIS A 223 -8.67 56.14 -23.66
N MET A 224 -8.31 56.69 -24.83
CA MET A 224 -7.57 57.96 -24.89
C MET A 224 -8.47 59.18 -24.69
N LEU A 225 -8.06 60.07 -23.78
CA LEU A 225 -8.79 61.29 -23.44
C LEU A 225 -9.02 62.20 -24.67
N ASN A 226 -10.30 62.52 -24.92
CA ASN A 226 -10.87 63.24 -26.07
C ASN A 226 -10.90 62.46 -27.40
N GLU A 227 -10.57 61.17 -27.44
CA GLU A 227 -10.87 60.34 -28.60
C GLU A 227 -12.33 59.87 -28.60
N ALA A 228 -12.86 59.56 -29.78
CA ALA A 228 -14.28 59.25 -29.95
C ALA A 228 -14.59 57.83 -29.48
N TRP A 229 -15.20 57.71 -28.29
CA TRP A 229 -15.63 56.44 -27.71
C TRP A 229 -16.67 55.72 -28.58
N THR A 230 -16.50 54.40 -28.74
CA THR A 230 -17.47 53.49 -29.35
C THR A 230 -17.52 52.20 -28.56
N TYR A 231 -18.72 51.82 -28.12
CA TYR A 231 -18.94 50.64 -27.30
C TYR A 231 -18.54 49.34 -28.03
N PRO A 232 -17.94 48.36 -27.33
CA PRO A 232 -17.64 47.03 -27.87
C PRO A 232 -18.87 46.31 -28.45
N ALA A 233 -18.63 45.37 -29.36
CA ALA A 233 -19.68 44.53 -29.94
C ALA A 233 -19.82 43.23 -29.14
N PHE A 234 -20.88 43.12 -28.35
CA PHE A 234 -21.20 41.96 -27.53
C PHE A 234 -21.75 40.79 -28.37
N TYR A 235 -21.41 39.55 -28.00
CA TYR A 235 -21.91 38.33 -28.64
C TYR A 235 -22.25 37.28 -27.59
N VAL A 236 -23.48 36.75 -27.64
CA VAL A 236 -23.97 35.72 -26.71
C VAL A 236 -24.01 34.38 -27.44
N PRO A 237 -23.35 33.32 -26.93
CA PRO A 237 -23.52 31.95 -27.42
C PRO A 237 -24.98 31.48 -27.33
N SER A 238 -25.41 30.61 -28.25
CA SER A 238 -26.84 30.46 -28.54
C SER A 238 -27.61 29.50 -27.62
N ILE A 239 -28.20 30.01 -26.53
CA ILE A 239 -29.30 29.37 -25.79
C ILE A 239 -30.35 30.44 -25.40
N GLY A 240 -31.42 30.62 -26.19
CA GLY A 240 -32.56 31.50 -25.83
C GLY A 240 -32.54 32.93 -26.40
N ASP A 241 -33.69 33.61 -26.29
CA ASP A 241 -33.98 34.94 -26.89
C ASP A 241 -33.85 36.09 -25.85
N TYR A 242 -32.66 36.26 -25.26
CA TYR A 242 -32.38 37.27 -24.21
C TYR A 242 -32.67 38.72 -24.63
N THR A 243 -33.07 39.58 -23.67
CA THR A 243 -33.06 41.04 -23.84
C THR A 243 -32.06 41.73 -22.92
N ALA A 244 -31.11 42.46 -23.50
CA ALA A 244 -30.15 43.27 -22.74
C ALA A 244 -30.62 44.73 -22.60
N LEU A 245 -30.47 45.28 -21.39
CA LEU A 245 -30.62 46.70 -21.06
C LEU A 245 -29.29 47.26 -20.55
N ARG A 246 -29.11 48.58 -20.61
CA ARG A 246 -27.84 49.24 -20.30
C ARG A 246 -28.08 50.64 -19.71
N TYR A 247 -27.28 51.01 -18.72
CA TYR A 247 -27.57 52.18 -17.88
C TYR A 247 -26.53 53.31 -18.00
N ASP A 248 -25.23 53.03 -17.96
CA ASP A 248 -24.20 54.08 -17.80
C ASP A 248 -23.40 54.42 -19.08
N GLU A 249 -23.00 55.70 -19.20
CA GLU A 249 -22.19 56.26 -20.29
C GLU A 249 -20.80 56.69 -19.81
N VAL A 250 -19.76 56.17 -20.46
CA VAL A 250 -18.37 56.63 -20.30
C VAL A 250 -18.21 58.05 -20.84
N ASP A 251 -17.62 58.98 -20.08
CA ASP A 251 -17.21 60.31 -20.59
C ASP A 251 -15.75 60.28 -21.07
N PRO A 252 -15.48 60.20 -22.38
CA PRO A 252 -14.12 60.20 -22.89
C PRO A 252 -13.42 61.56 -22.75
N THR A 253 -14.07 62.62 -22.26
CA THR A 253 -13.50 63.98 -22.15
C THR A 253 -12.92 64.31 -20.78
N THR A 254 -13.10 63.44 -19.79
CA THR A 254 -12.62 63.62 -18.41
C THR A 254 -11.82 62.39 -17.96
N GLU A 255 -10.60 62.56 -17.42
CA GLU A 255 -9.80 61.42 -16.94
C GLU A 255 -10.44 60.77 -15.70
N GLY A 256 -10.45 59.44 -15.67
CA GLY A 256 -11.05 58.67 -14.57
C GLY A 256 -11.34 57.22 -14.96
N ILE A 257 -11.79 56.45 -13.97
CA ILE A 257 -12.35 55.12 -14.14
C ILE A 257 -13.87 55.27 -14.29
N TYR A 258 -14.45 54.63 -15.30
CA TYR A 258 -15.89 54.64 -15.58
C TYR A 258 -16.43 53.23 -15.52
N GLU A 259 -17.49 53.06 -14.74
CA GLU A 259 -18.26 51.82 -14.67
C GLU A 259 -19.26 51.75 -15.83
N MET A 260 -19.50 50.56 -16.36
CA MET A 260 -20.43 50.33 -17.46
C MET A 260 -21.17 49.00 -17.27
N VAL A 261 -22.42 49.11 -16.80
CA VAL A 261 -23.28 47.96 -16.46
C VAL A 261 -24.19 47.56 -17.62
N TYR A 262 -24.28 46.26 -17.88
CA TYR A 262 -25.21 45.61 -18.80
C TYR A 262 -26.10 44.65 -18.01
N ASP A 263 -27.42 44.89 -17.99
CA ASP A 263 -28.38 43.93 -17.44
C ASP A 263 -28.84 42.98 -18.54
N ILE A 264 -28.79 41.67 -18.29
CA ILE A 264 -29.24 40.61 -19.19
C ILE A 264 -30.36 39.86 -18.48
N SER A 265 -31.52 39.69 -19.12
CA SER A 265 -32.64 38.91 -18.56
C SER A 265 -32.94 37.66 -19.37
N ASP A 266 -33.14 36.53 -18.69
CA ASP A 266 -33.44 35.21 -19.27
C ASP A 266 -34.95 34.99 -19.54
N GLU A 267 -35.32 33.78 -19.97
CA GLU A 267 -36.73 33.42 -20.25
C GLU A 267 -37.60 33.20 -18.99
N LEU A 268 -37.03 33.39 -17.78
CA LEU A 268 -37.68 33.26 -16.48
C LEU A 268 -37.80 34.61 -15.71
N ASP A 269 -37.43 35.73 -16.34
CA ASP A 269 -37.27 37.07 -15.74
C ASP A 269 -36.12 37.19 -14.70
N ASN A 270 -35.21 36.20 -14.59
CA ASN A 270 -33.97 36.35 -13.82
C ASN A 270 -33.11 37.43 -14.49
N THR A 271 -32.42 38.27 -13.70
CA THR A 271 -31.68 39.43 -14.23
C THR A 271 -30.25 39.46 -13.70
N TYR A 272 -29.28 39.39 -14.62
CA TYR A 272 -27.85 39.32 -14.36
C TYR A 272 -27.19 40.64 -14.77
N SER A 273 -26.43 41.29 -13.89
CA SER A 273 -25.74 42.56 -14.18
C SER A 273 -24.23 42.34 -14.39
N LEU A 274 -23.76 42.57 -15.62
CA LEU A 274 -22.36 42.45 -16.02
C LEU A 274 -21.68 43.82 -16.03
N VAL A 275 -20.58 43.97 -15.30
CA VAL A 275 -19.90 45.26 -15.05
C VAL A 275 -18.52 45.32 -15.71
N TYR A 276 -18.27 46.37 -16.48
CA TYR A 276 -16.95 46.67 -17.06
C TYR A 276 -16.37 47.99 -16.53
N TYR A 277 -15.05 48.05 -16.35
CA TYR A 277 -14.32 49.28 -16.00
C TYR A 277 -13.54 49.82 -17.19
N VAL A 278 -13.77 51.09 -17.53
CA VAL A 278 -13.13 51.81 -18.64
C VAL A 278 -12.24 52.92 -18.10
N TYR A 279 -10.95 52.86 -18.43
CA TYR A 279 -9.92 53.78 -17.93
C TYR A 279 -9.64 54.87 -18.96
N VAL A 280 -10.18 56.08 -18.75
CA VAL A 280 -9.96 57.22 -19.64
C VAL A 280 -8.70 57.98 -19.20
N VAL A 281 -7.67 57.98 -20.05
CA VAL A 281 -6.32 58.46 -19.72
C VAL A 281 -5.78 59.47 -20.76
N SER A 282 -5.08 60.52 -20.31
CA SER A 282 -4.48 61.52 -21.22
C SER A 282 -3.20 61.05 -21.92
N GLN A 283 -2.58 59.97 -21.44
CA GLN A 283 -1.48 59.25 -22.06
C GLN A 283 -1.66 57.76 -21.78
N MET A 284 -1.45 56.91 -22.80
CA MET A 284 -1.26 55.48 -22.56
C MET A 284 -0.05 55.27 -21.65
N PRO A 285 -0.08 54.28 -20.72
CA PRO A 285 1.03 54.00 -19.83
C PRO A 285 2.31 53.71 -20.63
N LEU A 286 3.43 54.20 -20.12
CA LEU A 286 4.75 53.87 -20.69
C LEU A 286 5.22 52.53 -20.11
N GLU A 287 5.85 51.75 -20.99
CA GLU A 287 6.37 50.37 -20.87
C GLU A 287 7.45 50.17 -19.76
N LYS A 288 7.44 50.97 -18.68
CA LYS A 288 8.40 50.84 -17.58
C LYS A 288 8.03 51.42 -16.21
N ASP A 289 6.82 51.91 -16.03
CA ASP A 289 6.25 52.23 -14.70
C ASP A 289 5.03 51.32 -14.38
N VAL A 290 4.96 50.16 -15.03
CA VAL A 290 4.04 49.05 -14.76
C VAL A 290 4.88 47.78 -14.68
N VAL A 291 4.64 46.92 -13.67
CA VAL A 291 5.21 45.57 -13.65
C VAL A 291 4.31 44.69 -14.51
N VAL A 292 4.70 44.52 -15.77
CA VAL A 292 4.09 43.54 -16.69
C VAL A 292 5.05 42.36 -16.82
N LEU A 293 4.55 41.15 -16.58
CA LEU A 293 5.20 39.90 -16.97
C LEU A 293 4.37 39.24 -18.09
N GLU A 294 4.85 39.45 -19.32
CA GLU A 294 4.39 38.90 -20.60
C GLU A 294 5.65 38.80 -21.50
N ASN A 295 5.84 37.92 -22.49
CA ASN A 295 5.11 36.76 -23.05
C ASN A 295 6.13 35.96 -23.91
N PHE A 296 6.05 34.66 -24.25
CA PHE A 296 5.02 33.60 -24.15
C PHE A 296 5.79 32.22 -24.04
N TYR A 297 5.30 30.99 -24.25
CA TYR A 297 4.45 30.42 -25.32
C TYR A 297 3.72 29.12 -24.86
N PHE A 298 2.39 29.07 -24.99
CA PHE A 298 1.45 27.91 -25.09
C PHE A 298 1.81 26.58 -24.38
N THR A 299 1.00 26.08 -23.45
CA THR A 299 -0.42 25.68 -23.61
C THR A 299 -1.40 26.33 -22.61
N TYR A 300 -2.70 25.97 -22.66
CA TYR A 300 -3.82 26.52 -21.86
C TYR A 300 -4.92 25.44 -21.72
N PRO A 301 -5.81 25.47 -20.68
CA PRO A 301 -6.05 26.59 -19.78
C PRO A 301 -6.09 26.28 -18.27
N SER A 302 -5.22 26.94 -17.50
CA SER A 302 -5.44 27.28 -16.09
C SER A 302 -5.50 28.81 -15.96
N ILE A 303 -6.30 29.38 -15.06
CA ILE A 303 -6.44 30.85 -14.89
C ILE A 303 -6.51 31.21 -13.40
N PHE A 304 -5.53 32.00 -12.97
CA PHE A 304 -5.38 32.53 -11.60
C PHE A 304 -6.51 33.47 -11.17
N LEU A 305 -6.83 33.48 -9.86
CA LEU A 305 -7.67 34.49 -9.21
C LEU A 305 -6.98 35.03 -7.96
N GLN A 306 -6.84 36.35 -7.84
CA GLN A 306 -6.20 36.98 -6.67
C GLN A 306 -7.24 37.50 -5.66
N LEU A 307 -7.22 36.97 -4.44
CA LEU A 307 -8.08 37.43 -3.35
C LEU A 307 -7.65 38.81 -2.82
N VAL A 308 -8.43 39.84 -3.10
CA VAL A 308 -8.09 41.23 -2.71
C VAL A 308 -8.60 41.54 -1.30
N VAL A 309 -7.90 41.03 -0.28
CA VAL A 309 -8.15 41.39 1.14
C VAL A 309 -7.55 42.76 1.52
N TYR A 310 -6.65 43.29 0.67
CA TYR A 310 -5.90 44.52 0.89
C TYR A 310 -6.28 45.64 -0.09
N ASP A 311 -6.31 46.88 0.39
CA ASP A 311 -6.55 48.07 -0.43
C ASP A 311 -5.29 48.49 -1.23
N THR A 312 -5.43 49.53 -2.07
CA THR A 312 -4.32 50.07 -2.90
C THR A 312 -3.11 50.63 -2.13
N ASN A 313 -3.14 50.67 -0.79
CA ASN A 313 -2.04 51.06 0.09
C ASN A 313 -1.45 49.87 0.87
N ASN A 314 -1.98 48.65 0.65
CA ASN A 314 -1.70 47.43 1.41
C ASN A 314 -2.24 47.43 2.86
N ASP A 315 -3.26 48.26 3.15
CA ASP A 315 -4.05 48.18 4.39
C ASP A 315 -5.18 47.14 4.21
N LEU A 316 -5.49 46.33 5.23
CA LEU A 316 -6.57 45.34 5.14
C LEU A 316 -7.95 46.02 5.03
N ILE A 317 -8.86 45.45 4.23
CA ILE A 317 -10.19 46.03 3.95
C ILE A 317 -11.22 45.67 5.04
N LEU A 318 -11.09 44.49 5.65
CA LEU A 318 -11.91 44.02 6.77
C LEU A 318 -11.42 44.63 8.10
N ASP A 319 -12.33 44.90 9.04
CA ASP A 319 -11.93 45.35 10.40
C ASP A 319 -11.64 44.20 11.37
N ASP A 320 -10.89 44.49 12.45
CA ASP A 320 -10.50 43.50 13.49
C ASP A 320 -11.69 42.65 14.00
N GLN A 321 -12.91 43.24 14.05
CA GLN A 321 -14.09 42.53 14.50
C GLN A 321 -14.61 41.61 13.39
N GLU A 322 -14.63 42.04 12.13
CA GLU A 322 -15.05 41.24 10.97
C GLU A 322 -14.17 39.99 10.81
N ILE A 323 -12.84 40.15 10.86
CA ILE A 323 -11.86 39.04 10.87
C ILE A 323 -12.20 38.02 11.97
N SER A 324 -12.47 38.49 13.19
CA SER A 324 -12.69 37.62 14.36
C SER A 324 -14.00 36.80 14.35
N ASN A 325 -14.88 36.98 13.34
CA ASN A 325 -16.07 36.12 13.16
C ASN A 325 -15.92 35.09 12.03
N ILE A 326 -14.77 35.05 11.34
CA ILE A 326 -14.52 34.07 10.28
C ILE A 326 -14.01 32.79 10.95
N ILE A 327 -14.79 31.71 10.83
CA ILE A 327 -14.56 30.40 11.45
C ILE A 327 -14.32 29.27 10.42
N SER A 328 -14.62 29.54 9.15
CA SER A 328 -14.30 28.68 8.01
C SER A 328 -13.90 29.58 6.85
N LEU A 329 -12.92 29.15 6.06
CA LEU A 329 -12.38 29.89 4.93
C LEU A 329 -11.95 28.89 3.84
N ASP A 330 -12.50 29.09 2.64
CA ASP A 330 -12.15 28.36 1.41
C ASP A 330 -11.27 29.26 0.54
N LEU A 331 -10.11 28.74 0.15
CA LEU A 331 -9.12 29.33 -0.74
C LEU A 331 -8.69 28.35 -1.84
N SER A 332 -9.50 27.33 -2.12
CA SER A 332 -9.19 26.28 -3.09
C SER A 332 -9.08 26.79 -4.54
N HIS A 333 -8.26 26.14 -5.36
CA HIS A 333 -8.08 26.45 -6.79
C HIS A 333 -7.65 27.90 -7.12
N LEU A 334 -6.98 28.60 -6.20
CA LEU A 334 -6.59 30.02 -6.38
C LEU A 334 -5.17 30.24 -6.93
N ASN A 335 -4.36 29.17 -7.05
CA ASN A 335 -2.93 29.20 -7.37
C ASN A 335 -2.12 30.11 -6.40
N ILE A 336 -2.39 29.99 -5.10
CA ILE A 336 -1.70 30.75 -4.04
C ILE A 336 -0.36 30.09 -3.72
N GLN A 337 0.66 30.92 -3.51
CA GLN A 337 2.02 30.55 -3.06
C GLN A 337 2.42 31.27 -1.75
N ASP A 338 1.66 32.29 -1.33
CA ASP A 338 1.96 33.16 -0.19
C ASP A 338 0.69 33.27 0.66
N ILE A 339 0.72 32.63 1.83
CA ILE A 339 -0.39 32.49 2.79
C ILE A 339 -0.09 33.15 4.14
N ASP A 340 0.94 34.00 4.21
CA ASP A 340 1.37 34.73 5.42
C ASP A 340 0.21 35.56 6.03
N PHE A 341 -0.74 35.97 5.18
CA PHE A 341 -1.96 36.69 5.58
C PHE A 341 -2.99 35.84 6.37
N ILE A 342 -2.90 34.51 6.35
CA ILE A 342 -3.86 33.63 7.03
C ILE A 342 -3.71 33.70 8.55
N GLN A 343 -2.49 33.97 9.05
CA GLN A 343 -2.15 34.11 10.48
C GLN A 343 -3.03 35.11 11.26
N GLN A 344 -3.73 36.03 10.58
CA GLN A 344 -4.66 36.98 11.21
C GLN A 344 -6.02 36.38 11.59
N PHE A 345 -6.46 35.29 10.94
CA PHE A 345 -7.77 34.66 11.16
C PHE A 345 -7.73 33.64 12.32
N THR A 346 -7.26 34.06 13.49
CA THR A 346 -7.05 33.24 14.70
C THR A 346 -8.32 32.63 15.33
N SER A 347 -9.46 32.71 14.63
CA SER A 347 -10.75 32.10 14.97
C SER A 347 -11.20 31.02 13.97
N LEU A 348 -10.38 30.66 12.97
CA LEU A 348 -10.67 29.55 12.06
C LEU A 348 -10.77 28.22 12.82
N VAL A 349 -11.71 27.40 12.38
CA VAL A 349 -11.98 26.02 12.80
C VAL A 349 -11.83 25.07 11.62
N SER A 350 -12.17 25.51 10.40
CA SER A 350 -11.95 24.80 9.13
C SER A 350 -11.24 25.70 8.13
N LEU A 351 -10.33 25.15 7.33
CA LEU A 351 -9.56 25.87 6.32
C LEU A 351 -9.30 24.97 5.10
N ASP A 352 -9.76 25.40 3.92
CA ASP A 352 -9.46 24.74 2.65
C ASP A 352 -8.44 25.55 1.84
N LEU A 353 -7.36 24.88 1.46
CA LEU A 353 -6.22 25.37 0.70
C LEU A 353 -5.92 24.46 -0.52
N SER A 354 -6.84 23.56 -0.88
CA SER A 354 -6.61 22.55 -1.92
C SER A 354 -6.38 23.13 -3.32
N TYR A 355 -5.67 22.40 -4.18
CA TYR A 355 -5.35 22.81 -5.56
C TYR A 355 -4.67 24.19 -5.66
N ASN A 356 -3.59 24.39 -4.92
CA ASN A 356 -2.79 25.62 -4.93
C ASN A 356 -1.31 25.30 -5.25
N ASP A 357 -0.42 26.29 -5.08
CA ASP A 357 1.03 26.12 -5.22
C ASP A 357 1.71 26.31 -3.83
N ILE A 358 1.15 25.73 -2.76
CA ILE A 358 1.67 25.90 -1.39
C ILE A 358 2.79 24.90 -1.12
N TYR A 359 3.80 25.34 -0.37
CA TYR A 359 4.96 24.55 0.04
C TYR A 359 5.01 24.38 1.57
N ASP A 360 4.78 25.48 2.32
CA ASP A 360 4.89 25.50 3.78
C ASP A 360 3.57 25.76 4.52
N LEU A 361 3.53 25.32 5.79
CA LEU A 361 2.41 25.50 6.70
C LEU A 361 2.75 26.39 7.91
N ASP A 362 3.76 27.28 7.82
CA ASP A 362 4.30 28.08 8.93
C ASP A 362 3.21 28.95 9.63
N PHE A 363 2.08 29.21 8.96
CA PHE A 363 0.91 29.88 9.51
C PHE A 363 0.20 29.12 10.65
N MET A 364 0.38 27.79 10.75
CA MET A 364 -0.28 26.94 11.75
C MET A 364 0.10 27.30 13.20
N ASP A 365 1.28 27.89 13.40
CA ASP A 365 1.78 28.43 14.68
C ASP A 365 0.90 29.60 15.23
N SER A 366 -0.13 30.02 14.47
CA SER A 366 -1.11 31.07 14.84
C SER A 366 -2.56 30.61 14.90
N LEU A 367 -2.89 29.35 14.55
CA LEU A 367 -4.28 28.87 14.42
C LEU A 367 -4.69 27.87 15.53
N ASP A 368 -4.56 28.29 16.79
CA ASP A 368 -4.91 27.57 18.05
C ASP A 368 -6.33 26.91 18.12
N GLN A 369 -7.18 27.08 17.10
CA GLN A 369 -8.58 26.62 17.06
C GLN A 369 -8.92 25.81 15.80
N LEU A 370 -7.96 25.55 14.91
CA LEU A 370 -8.22 24.81 13.67
C LEU A 370 -8.41 23.31 13.95
N GLU A 371 -9.63 22.81 13.74
CA GLU A 371 -10.01 21.41 13.90
C GLU A 371 -9.98 20.64 12.56
N ASP A 372 -10.01 21.35 11.43
CA ASP A 372 -10.09 20.80 10.07
C ASP A 372 -9.18 21.58 9.08
N LEU A 373 -8.34 20.85 8.34
CA LEU A 373 -7.39 21.40 7.36
C LEU A 373 -7.34 20.53 6.09
N ASN A 374 -7.74 21.10 4.95
CA ASN A 374 -7.57 20.49 3.63
C ASN A 374 -6.45 21.21 2.86
N VAL A 375 -5.38 20.49 2.52
CA VAL A 375 -4.23 20.98 1.73
C VAL A 375 -3.93 20.07 0.53
N ASP A 376 -4.94 19.33 0.06
CA ASP A 376 -4.88 18.47 -1.13
C ASP A 376 -4.27 19.17 -2.36
N THR A 377 -3.55 18.44 -3.20
CA THR A 377 -3.00 18.93 -4.48
C THR A 377 -2.19 20.23 -4.31
N ASN A 378 -1.06 20.10 -3.61
CA ASN A 378 -0.07 21.16 -3.36
C ASN A 378 1.35 20.58 -3.51
N HIS A 379 2.39 21.27 -3.02
CA HIS A 379 3.80 20.86 -3.11
C HIS A 379 4.43 20.69 -1.73
N ILE A 380 3.67 20.24 -0.72
CA ILE A 380 4.10 20.17 0.68
C ILE A 380 5.01 18.95 0.89
N ASP A 381 6.18 19.15 1.51
CA ASP A 381 7.12 18.10 1.91
C ASP A 381 7.26 17.97 3.44
N TYR A 382 7.95 16.90 3.87
CA TYR A 382 8.13 16.56 5.29
C TYR A 382 8.89 17.61 6.12
N THR A 383 9.71 18.46 5.50
CA THR A 383 10.48 19.49 6.21
C THR A 383 9.60 20.67 6.60
N ASP A 384 8.70 21.08 5.70
CA ASP A 384 7.85 22.26 5.84
C ASP A 384 6.50 21.99 6.56
N ILE A 385 6.15 20.71 6.80
CA ILE A 385 5.00 20.28 7.63
C ILE A 385 5.33 20.06 9.13
N SER A 386 6.62 20.08 9.49
CA SER A 386 7.11 19.82 10.87
C SER A 386 6.58 20.78 11.97
N VAL A 387 5.88 21.86 11.57
CA VAL A 387 5.09 22.73 12.45
C VAL A 387 3.91 22.00 13.12
N LEU A 388 3.34 20.95 12.50
CA LEU A 388 2.15 20.27 13.00
C LEU A 388 2.37 19.44 14.27
N THR A 389 3.60 19.03 14.60
CA THR A 389 3.94 18.06 15.66
C THR A 389 3.56 18.47 17.09
N ASN A 390 3.05 19.70 17.29
CA ASN A 390 2.53 20.16 18.58
C ASN A 390 1.04 20.54 18.54
N ASN A 391 0.36 20.33 17.41
CA ASN A 391 -1.08 20.55 17.28
C ASN A 391 -1.85 19.47 18.08
N ASN A 392 -2.78 19.93 18.92
CA ASN A 392 -3.58 19.06 19.77
C ASN A 392 -5.09 19.38 19.68
N VAL A 393 -5.53 20.01 18.58
CA VAL A 393 -6.92 20.40 18.29
C VAL A 393 -7.41 19.90 16.92
N LEU A 394 -6.51 19.62 15.99
CA LEU A 394 -6.84 19.10 14.66
C LEU A 394 -7.43 17.67 14.75
N LYS A 395 -8.54 17.47 14.05
CA LYS A 395 -9.29 16.21 13.91
C LYS A 395 -9.29 15.70 12.47
N SER A 396 -9.34 16.60 11.51
CA SER A 396 -9.37 16.32 10.07
C SER A 396 -8.14 16.93 9.42
N LEU A 397 -7.36 16.07 8.74
CA LEU A 397 -6.19 16.46 7.97
C LEU A 397 -6.22 15.73 6.63
N ASN A 398 -6.35 16.49 5.54
CA ASN A 398 -6.17 15.98 4.20
C ASN A 398 -4.88 16.51 3.56
N LEU A 399 -3.98 15.60 3.23
CA LEU A 399 -2.68 15.81 2.60
C LEU A 399 -2.58 15.12 1.23
N SER A 400 -3.71 14.69 0.63
CA SER A 400 -3.69 13.95 -0.63
C SER A 400 -2.99 14.71 -1.76
N ASN A 401 -2.40 13.99 -2.73
CA ASN A 401 -1.73 14.57 -3.89
C ASN A 401 -0.62 15.59 -3.52
N ASN A 402 0.31 15.20 -2.64
CA ASN A 402 1.48 15.99 -2.21
C ASN A 402 2.77 15.15 -2.35
N ILE A 403 3.86 15.54 -1.68
CA ILE A 403 5.17 14.85 -1.70
C ILE A 403 5.66 14.48 -0.29
N VAL A 404 4.73 14.05 0.57
CA VAL A 404 5.04 13.57 1.93
C VAL A 404 5.69 12.18 1.87
N GLN A 405 6.69 11.95 2.72
CA GLN A 405 7.41 10.68 2.87
C GLN A 405 7.63 10.31 4.34
N ASP A 406 8.16 11.24 5.14
CA ASP A 406 8.34 11.08 6.60
C ASP A 406 7.08 11.55 7.34
N LEU A 407 6.40 10.60 8.00
CA LEU A 407 5.18 10.81 8.77
C LEU A 407 5.41 11.15 10.26
N SER A 408 6.66 11.30 10.71
CA SER A 408 7.00 11.57 12.12
C SER A 408 6.42 12.87 12.67
N PHE A 409 5.98 13.80 11.81
CA PHE A 409 5.26 14.99 12.24
C PHE A 409 3.90 14.69 12.90
N LEU A 410 3.37 13.47 12.72
CA LEU A 410 2.11 13.00 13.32
C LEU A 410 2.25 12.58 14.80
N ASP A 411 3.47 12.45 15.35
CA ASP A 411 3.74 12.18 16.79
C ASP A 411 3.33 13.36 17.70
N GLY A 412 2.02 13.48 17.91
CA GLY A 412 1.42 14.54 18.73
C GLY A 412 -0.07 14.75 18.49
N LEU A 413 -0.59 14.44 17.28
CA LEU A 413 -1.96 14.71 16.84
C LEU A 413 -2.98 13.70 17.42
N THR A 414 -2.97 13.59 18.75
CA THR A 414 -3.75 12.63 19.57
C THR A 414 -5.27 12.83 19.58
N HIS A 415 -5.80 13.77 18.79
CA HIS A 415 -7.24 13.96 18.55
C HIS A 415 -7.60 13.83 17.06
N LEU A 416 -6.67 13.36 16.21
CA LEU A 416 -6.96 13.13 14.80
C LEU A 416 -7.95 11.96 14.66
N GLU A 417 -9.06 12.24 13.99
CA GLU A 417 -10.20 11.35 13.75
C GLU A 417 -10.21 10.92 12.27
N ASN A 418 -9.84 11.83 11.35
CA ASN A 418 -9.77 11.58 9.91
C ASN A 418 -8.37 11.96 9.37
N LEU A 419 -7.71 11.03 8.69
CA LEU A 419 -6.41 11.23 8.03
C LEU A 419 -6.46 10.71 6.59
N ASN A 420 -6.20 11.59 5.62
CA ASN A 420 -6.03 11.22 4.22
C ASN A 420 -4.63 11.60 3.75
N LEU A 421 -3.89 10.60 3.27
CA LEU A 421 -2.52 10.63 2.77
C LEU A 421 -2.43 10.12 1.30
N ASN A 422 -3.57 9.96 0.62
CA ASN A 422 -3.65 9.41 -0.75
C ASN A 422 -2.66 10.09 -1.72
N ASN A 423 -2.01 9.32 -2.60
CA ASN A 423 -1.09 9.84 -3.64
C ASN A 423 0.02 10.73 -3.04
N ASN A 424 0.92 10.08 -2.31
CA ASN A 424 2.14 10.65 -1.72
C ASN A 424 3.31 9.67 -1.99
N ILE A 425 4.41 9.77 -1.25
CA ILE A 425 5.63 8.94 -1.44
C ILE A 425 5.98 8.25 -0.11
N ILE A 426 4.98 7.67 0.55
CA ILE A 426 5.10 7.05 1.87
C ILE A 426 5.44 5.57 1.72
N TYR A 427 6.48 5.12 2.43
CA TYR A 427 6.90 3.72 2.52
C TYR A 427 6.66 3.13 3.92
N ASP A 428 6.90 3.91 4.98
CA ASP A 428 6.91 3.49 6.39
C ASP A 428 5.71 4.09 7.15
N LEU A 429 4.81 3.23 7.67
CA LEU A 429 3.66 3.64 8.48
C LEU A 429 3.92 3.53 10.00
N SER A 430 5.05 2.99 10.45
CA SER A 430 5.36 2.71 11.85
C SER A 430 5.23 3.89 12.81
N THR A 431 5.36 5.11 12.30
CA THR A 431 5.19 6.34 13.07
C THR A 431 3.71 6.66 13.39
N ILE A 432 2.73 6.23 12.58
CA ILE A 432 1.30 6.56 12.80
C ILE A 432 0.59 5.62 13.78
N GLY A 433 1.16 4.46 14.10
CA GLY A 433 0.59 3.42 15.00
C GLY A 433 0.31 3.83 16.46
N SER A 434 0.33 5.13 16.77
CA SER A 434 0.04 5.71 18.08
C SER A 434 -1.16 6.67 18.11
N LEU A 435 -1.79 6.96 16.96
CA LEU A 435 -2.98 7.82 16.85
C LEU A 435 -4.22 7.12 17.47
N PRO A 436 -4.72 7.57 18.64
CA PRO A 436 -5.65 6.77 19.45
C PRO A 436 -7.14 7.02 19.14
N SER A 437 -7.42 8.01 18.29
CA SER A 437 -8.75 8.54 17.97
C SER A 437 -9.15 8.32 16.52
N LEU A 438 -8.30 7.67 15.72
CA LEU A 438 -8.46 7.55 14.28
C LEU A 438 -9.65 6.66 13.93
N LEU A 439 -10.54 7.17 13.07
CA LEU A 439 -11.76 6.54 12.57
C LEU A 439 -11.67 6.31 11.06
N LEU A 440 -11.14 7.27 10.30
CA LEU A 440 -10.96 7.17 8.86
C LEU A 440 -9.46 7.29 8.50
N LEU A 441 -8.92 6.28 7.81
CA LEU A 441 -7.56 6.27 7.28
C LEU A 441 -7.58 5.97 5.78
N ASP A 442 -7.01 6.86 4.99
CA ASP A 442 -6.71 6.65 3.58
C ASP A 442 -5.20 6.81 3.34
N VAL A 443 -4.57 5.74 2.87
CA VAL A 443 -3.15 5.69 2.46
C VAL A 443 -2.99 5.16 1.04
N SER A 444 -4.07 5.15 0.25
CA SER A 444 -4.04 4.64 -1.13
C SER A 444 -3.08 5.41 -2.05
N ASP A 445 -2.69 4.82 -3.19
CA ASP A 445 -1.68 5.38 -4.09
C ASP A 445 -0.35 5.73 -3.35
N ASN A 446 0.18 4.81 -2.53
CA ASN A 446 1.48 4.96 -1.85
C ASN A 446 2.29 3.65 -1.87
N PRO A 447 3.62 3.70 -2.07
CA PRO A 447 4.50 2.53 -2.14
C PRO A 447 4.84 1.98 -0.74
N THR A 448 3.82 1.52 0.00
CA THR A 448 3.96 0.96 1.35
C THR A 448 3.37 -0.45 1.44
N ASP A 449 4.02 -1.31 2.21
CA ASP A 449 3.68 -2.70 2.53
C ASP A 449 3.31 -2.91 4.02
N ASP A 450 3.41 -1.86 4.86
CA ASP A 450 3.31 -1.91 6.33
C ASP A 450 1.86 -2.00 6.85
N PHE A 451 1.24 -3.18 6.67
CA PHE A 451 -0.09 -3.46 7.22
C PHE A 451 -0.10 -3.70 8.74
N ASP A 452 0.99 -4.25 9.30
CA ASP A 452 1.09 -4.71 10.69
C ASP A 452 0.84 -3.55 11.70
N VAL A 453 1.17 -2.32 11.30
CA VAL A 453 0.94 -1.11 12.09
C VAL A 453 -0.53 -0.67 12.10
N ILE A 454 -1.30 -0.94 11.03
CA ILE A 454 -2.71 -0.56 10.90
C ILE A 454 -3.57 -1.31 11.94
N LEU A 455 -3.17 -2.52 12.34
CA LEU A 455 -3.81 -3.34 13.38
C LEU A 455 -3.88 -2.68 14.77
N ASN A 456 -3.14 -1.59 15.01
CA ASN A 456 -3.25 -0.81 16.25
C ASN A 456 -4.54 0.03 16.33
N PHE A 457 -5.17 0.36 15.19
CA PHE A 457 -6.31 1.27 15.11
C PHE A 457 -7.67 0.58 15.41
N THR A 458 -7.82 0.02 16.60
CA THR A 458 -9.02 -0.72 17.03
C THR A 458 -10.37 0.05 17.06
N ASN A 459 -10.38 1.34 16.68
CA ASN A 459 -11.60 2.14 16.48
C ASN A 459 -11.83 2.53 15.00
N LEU A 460 -11.04 2.02 14.06
CA LEU A 460 -11.09 2.42 12.66
C LEU A 460 -12.40 1.94 12.00
N GLU A 461 -13.19 2.90 11.50
CA GLU A 461 -14.48 2.69 10.85
C GLU A 461 -14.34 2.60 9.31
N SER A 462 -13.32 3.25 8.73
CA SER A 462 -12.99 3.18 7.30
C SER A 462 -11.49 3.04 7.05
N LEU A 463 -11.12 2.10 6.17
CA LEU A 463 -9.76 1.90 5.68
C LEU A 463 -9.74 1.88 4.13
N ASN A 464 -8.83 2.65 3.53
CA ASN A 464 -8.49 2.55 2.12
C ASN A 464 -6.99 2.29 1.92
N ILE A 465 -6.66 1.14 1.33
CA ILE A 465 -5.31 0.72 0.93
C ILE A 465 -5.26 0.30 -0.55
N ASP A 466 -6.14 0.85 -1.40
CA ASP A 466 -6.05 0.65 -2.86
C ASP A 466 -4.72 1.17 -3.42
N GLN A 467 -4.20 0.55 -4.47
CA GLN A 467 -2.94 0.94 -5.11
C GLN A 467 -1.78 1.14 -4.10
N THR A 468 -1.63 0.19 -3.17
CA THR A 468 -0.47 0.07 -2.26
C THR A 468 0.31 -1.22 -2.54
N GLU A 469 1.46 -1.39 -1.90
CA GLU A 469 2.27 -2.62 -1.98
C GLU A 469 1.87 -3.65 -0.89
N ILE A 470 0.87 -3.34 -0.05
CA ILE A 470 0.26 -4.27 0.91
C ILE A 470 -0.43 -5.41 0.14
N ILE A 471 0.08 -6.63 0.35
CA ILE A 471 -0.49 -7.89 -0.18
C ILE A 471 -0.94 -8.88 0.92
N ASP A 472 -0.41 -8.78 2.14
CA ASP A 472 -0.86 -9.56 3.30
C ASP A 472 -1.75 -8.70 4.20
N ILE A 473 -2.94 -9.19 4.52
CA ILE A 473 -3.89 -8.58 5.46
C ILE A 473 -4.15 -9.45 6.70
N THR A 474 -3.28 -10.42 6.98
CA THR A 474 -3.35 -11.30 8.15
C THR A 474 -3.53 -10.48 9.43
N GLY A 475 -4.59 -10.75 10.18
CA GLY A 475 -4.91 -10.02 11.41
C GLY A 475 -5.97 -8.92 11.24
N ILE A 476 -6.41 -8.59 10.01
CA ILE A 476 -7.49 -7.61 9.75
C ILE A 476 -8.76 -7.86 10.58
N GLN A 477 -9.04 -9.12 10.94
CA GLN A 477 -10.17 -9.52 11.78
C GLN A 477 -10.14 -8.97 13.22
N ASP A 478 -9.02 -8.44 13.71
CA ASP A 478 -8.94 -7.74 15.00
C ASP A 478 -9.41 -6.26 14.89
N LEU A 479 -9.66 -5.72 13.68
CA LEU A 479 -10.29 -4.42 13.44
C LEU A 479 -11.82 -4.49 13.58
N ASP A 480 -12.30 -4.86 14.78
CA ASP A 480 -13.71 -5.04 15.17
C ASP A 480 -14.65 -3.88 14.77
N ALA A 481 -14.14 -2.66 14.56
CA ALA A 481 -14.91 -1.44 14.27
C ALA A 481 -15.19 -1.18 12.78
N LEU A 482 -14.54 -1.90 11.86
CA LEU A 482 -14.47 -1.53 10.44
C LEU A 482 -15.83 -1.73 9.72
N GLU A 483 -16.38 -0.64 9.17
CA GLU A 483 -17.62 -0.64 8.38
C GLU A 483 -17.36 -0.51 6.86
N TYR A 484 -16.29 0.20 6.48
CA TYR A 484 -15.89 0.45 5.09
C TYR A 484 -14.46 -0.02 4.82
N LEU A 485 -14.27 -0.86 3.80
CA LEU A 485 -12.95 -1.37 3.42
C LEU A 485 -12.75 -1.27 1.91
N THR A 486 -11.69 -0.57 1.48
CA THR A 486 -11.17 -0.61 0.11
C THR A 486 -9.78 -1.25 0.09
N LEU A 487 -9.61 -2.27 -0.75
CA LEU A 487 -8.38 -3.07 -0.86
C LEU A 487 -7.72 -2.95 -2.23
N ASN A 488 -6.39 -3.02 -2.23
CA ASN A 488 -5.57 -3.44 -3.38
C ASN A 488 -6.16 -4.72 -4.03
N PRO A 489 -6.25 -4.83 -5.36
CA PRO A 489 -6.64 -6.08 -6.02
C PRO A 489 -5.65 -7.24 -5.86
N ASN A 490 -4.44 -7.01 -5.36
CA ASN A 490 -3.36 -8.00 -5.29
C ASN A 490 -3.20 -8.69 -3.90
N ILE A 491 -4.21 -8.67 -3.02
CA ILE A 491 -4.13 -9.37 -1.72
C ILE A 491 -4.02 -10.89 -1.92
N GLU A 492 -3.11 -11.55 -1.19
CA GLU A 492 -2.87 -13.00 -1.30
C GLU A 492 -4.09 -13.84 -0.86
N ASP A 493 -4.70 -13.49 0.29
CA ASP A 493 -5.84 -14.21 0.86
C ASP A 493 -6.94 -13.23 1.36
N TYR A 494 -8.12 -13.30 0.76
CA TYR A 494 -9.29 -12.51 1.14
C TYR A 494 -10.17 -13.15 2.24
N PHE A 495 -9.90 -14.41 2.65
CA PHE A 495 -10.82 -15.19 3.50
C PHE A 495 -10.98 -14.64 4.93
N ASP A 496 -9.98 -13.95 5.50
CA ASP A 496 -10.09 -13.41 6.87
C ASP A 496 -11.11 -12.26 6.99
N ILE A 497 -11.59 -11.70 5.87
CA ILE A 497 -12.70 -10.75 5.80
C ILE A 497 -14.02 -11.36 6.33
N ASP A 498 -14.20 -12.70 6.32
CA ASP A 498 -15.41 -13.40 6.81
C ASP A 498 -15.65 -13.25 8.34
N TYR A 499 -14.66 -12.72 9.07
CA TYR A 499 -14.75 -12.39 10.49
C TYR A 499 -15.09 -10.91 10.78
N LEU A 500 -15.11 -10.02 9.79
CA LEU A 500 -15.42 -8.58 9.99
C LEU A 500 -16.93 -8.35 10.16
N PHE A 501 -17.45 -8.59 11.37
CA PHE A 501 -18.89 -8.63 11.65
C PHE A 501 -19.66 -7.30 11.49
N ASN A 502 -18.96 -6.16 11.37
CA ASN A 502 -19.55 -4.83 11.18
C ASN A 502 -19.38 -4.27 9.76
N LEU A 503 -18.72 -4.99 8.85
CA LEU A 503 -18.44 -4.51 7.49
C LEU A 503 -19.74 -4.35 6.68
N SER A 504 -20.05 -3.13 6.25
CA SER A 504 -21.20 -2.81 5.39
C SER A 504 -20.83 -2.82 3.90
N GLU A 505 -19.60 -2.40 3.56
CA GLU A 505 -19.17 -2.24 2.17
C GLU A 505 -17.69 -2.63 1.98
N LEU A 506 -17.46 -3.53 1.02
CA LEU A 506 -16.16 -3.98 0.55
C LEU A 506 -15.99 -3.52 -0.91
N ASN A 507 -14.93 -2.78 -1.19
CA ASN A 507 -14.57 -2.33 -2.52
C ASN A 507 -13.20 -2.90 -2.90
N ILE A 508 -13.08 -3.48 -4.10
CA ILE A 508 -11.80 -3.95 -4.62
C ILE A 508 -11.68 -3.41 -6.05
N PRO A 509 -11.13 -2.19 -6.22
CA PRO A 509 -10.93 -1.57 -7.53
C PRO A 509 -10.10 -2.47 -8.44
N ASN A 510 -10.42 -2.45 -9.73
CA ASN A 510 -9.71 -3.18 -10.79
C ASN A 510 -9.56 -4.71 -10.62
N PHE A 511 -10.15 -5.33 -9.59
CA PHE A 511 -10.14 -6.78 -9.37
C PHE A 511 -10.62 -7.56 -10.61
N ASP A 512 -9.72 -8.34 -11.22
CA ASP A 512 -10.11 -9.29 -12.27
C ASP A 512 -10.84 -10.48 -11.64
N THR A 513 -11.95 -10.89 -12.24
CA THR A 513 -12.92 -11.76 -11.57
C THR A 513 -12.51 -13.23 -11.59
N ASP A 514 -11.63 -13.64 -10.68
CA ASP A 514 -11.36 -15.06 -10.46
C ASP A 514 -12.63 -15.80 -10.00
N LEU A 515 -12.80 -17.00 -10.54
CA LEU A 515 -13.86 -17.95 -10.19
C LEU A 515 -13.66 -18.56 -8.80
N GLU A 516 -12.45 -18.51 -8.23
CA GLU A 516 -12.14 -18.85 -6.84
C GLU A 516 -12.93 -17.96 -5.86
N TYR A 517 -12.64 -16.65 -5.86
CA TYR A 517 -13.26 -15.69 -4.94
C TYR A 517 -14.69 -15.30 -5.30
N SER A 518 -15.14 -15.57 -6.54
CA SER A 518 -16.54 -15.39 -6.97
C SER A 518 -17.57 -15.99 -5.98
N TYR A 519 -17.32 -17.21 -5.46
CA TYR A 519 -18.20 -17.84 -4.45
C TYR A 519 -18.04 -17.28 -3.02
N PHE A 520 -16.91 -16.65 -2.72
CA PHE A 520 -16.67 -15.97 -1.44
C PHE A 520 -17.42 -14.64 -1.39
N PHE A 521 -17.38 -13.86 -2.46
CA PHE A 521 -18.16 -12.62 -2.58
C PHE A 521 -19.68 -12.89 -2.58
N ASP A 522 -20.16 -13.92 -3.30
CA ASP A 522 -21.54 -14.45 -3.23
C ASP A 522 -21.95 -14.82 -1.78
N TYR A 523 -20.99 -15.24 -0.95
CA TYR A 523 -21.19 -15.58 0.46
C TYR A 523 -21.20 -14.33 1.37
N LEU A 524 -20.31 -13.36 1.17
CA LEU A 524 -20.32 -12.07 1.88
C LEU A 524 -21.61 -11.28 1.59
N GLU A 525 -22.04 -11.18 0.33
CA GLU A 525 -23.34 -10.60 -0.06
C GLU A 525 -24.51 -11.28 0.70
N SER A 526 -24.39 -12.57 1.00
CA SER A 526 -25.46 -13.33 1.68
C SER A 526 -25.67 -12.95 3.15
N PHE A 527 -24.71 -12.24 3.76
CA PHE A 527 -24.86 -11.62 5.09
C PHE A 527 -25.37 -10.18 5.02
N GLY A 528 -25.23 -9.52 3.87
CA GLY A 528 -25.68 -8.13 3.63
C GLY A 528 -24.58 -7.14 3.30
N ILE A 529 -23.33 -7.59 3.22
CA ILE A 529 -22.18 -6.77 2.80
C ILE A 529 -22.34 -6.38 1.32
N THR A 530 -22.13 -5.12 0.99
CA THR A 530 -22.10 -4.66 -0.40
C THR A 530 -20.70 -4.92 -0.96
N VAL A 531 -20.56 -5.82 -1.94
CA VAL A 531 -19.27 -6.14 -2.56
C VAL A 531 -19.16 -5.49 -3.94
N ASN A 532 -18.30 -4.49 -4.06
CA ASN A 532 -18.02 -3.79 -5.31
C ASN A 532 -16.77 -4.39 -5.97
N VAL A 533 -17.00 -5.32 -6.90
CA VAL A 533 -15.99 -5.88 -7.83
C VAL A 533 -16.47 -5.74 -9.27
N ASN A 534 -15.56 -5.79 -10.24
CA ASN A 534 -15.84 -5.46 -11.65
C ASN A 534 -16.72 -6.49 -12.40
N SER A 535 -18.04 -6.38 -12.20
CA SER A 535 -19.08 -6.94 -13.09
C SER A 535 -19.15 -8.48 -13.19
N LEU A 536 -19.63 -9.14 -12.13
CA LEU A 536 -20.07 -10.55 -12.16
C LEU A 536 -21.05 -10.85 -13.31
N THR A 537 -20.65 -11.70 -14.26
CA THR A 537 -21.53 -12.19 -15.34
C THR A 537 -22.11 -13.56 -15.02
N ALA A 538 -23.39 -13.60 -14.63
CA ALA A 538 -24.06 -14.83 -14.21
C ALA A 538 -24.16 -15.88 -15.35
N PHE A 539 -23.48 -17.01 -15.20
CA PHE A 539 -23.46 -18.10 -16.18
C PHE A 539 -24.67 -19.04 -16.10
N ASP A 540 -25.24 -19.40 -17.25
CA ASP A 540 -26.47 -20.19 -17.36
C ASP A 540 -26.19 -21.71 -17.44
N THR A 541 -26.94 -22.49 -16.66
CA THR A 541 -26.65 -23.91 -16.37
C THR A 541 -26.92 -24.90 -17.53
N ILE A 542 -26.48 -26.16 -17.35
CA ILE A 542 -26.85 -27.39 -18.11
C ILE A 542 -25.85 -27.84 -19.22
N ASN A 543 -24.55 -27.89 -18.90
CA ASN A 543 -23.55 -28.78 -19.50
C ASN A 543 -22.38 -28.98 -18.53
N PRO A 544 -21.66 -30.12 -18.57
CA PRO A 544 -20.39 -30.24 -17.85
C PRO A 544 -19.30 -29.44 -18.59
N ASN A 545 -18.83 -28.37 -17.94
CA ASN A 545 -17.78 -27.51 -18.48
C ASN A 545 -16.41 -28.00 -18.00
N ILE A 546 -15.43 -27.92 -18.89
CA ILE A 546 -14.01 -28.09 -18.58
C ILE A 546 -13.42 -26.68 -18.57
N PHE A 547 -12.83 -26.28 -17.46
CA PHE A 547 -11.98 -25.10 -17.37
C PHE A 547 -10.55 -25.58 -17.14
N LEU A 548 -9.61 -25.02 -17.90
CA LEU A 548 -8.17 -25.10 -17.64
C LEU A 548 -7.77 -23.76 -17.05
N TYR A 549 -6.79 -23.72 -16.16
CA TYR A 549 -6.09 -22.46 -15.87
C TYR A 549 -5.23 -22.09 -17.10
N ASP A 550 -4.33 -22.99 -17.50
CA ASP A 550 -3.57 -22.85 -18.74
C ASP A 550 -4.46 -23.13 -19.97
N THR A 551 -4.80 -22.10 -20.74
CA THR A 551 -5.33 -22.30 -22.10
C THR A 551 -4.22 -22.51 -23.14
N SER A 552 -2.97 -22.22 -22.76
CA SER A 552 -1.77 -22.45 -23.55
C SER A 552 -0.53 -22.63 -22.68
N ILE A 553 0.50 -23.30 -23.20
CA ILE A 553 1.82 -23.40 -22.57
C ILE A 553 2.94 -23.25 -23.62
N ASN A 554 4.04 -22.60 -23.23
CA ASN A 554 5.31 -22.62 -23.96
C ASN A 554 6.13 -23.85 -23.52
N ILE A 555 6.68 -24.63 -24.46
CA ILE A 555 7.65 -25.70 -24.17
C ILE A 555 8.81 -25.66 -25.17
N ASN A 556 10.01 -26.07 -24.76
CA ASN A 556 11.17 -26.08 -25.64
C ASN A 556 11.12 -27.23 -26.66
N SER A 557 11.81 -27.03 -27.80
CA SER A 557 11.84 -27.94 -28.95
C SER A 557 12.55 -29.28 -28.70
N GLY A 558 11.94 -30.12 -27.87
CA GLY A 558 12.41 -31.47 -27.53
C GLY A 558 11.76 -32.05 -26.27
N GLU A 559 11.12 -31.21 -25.46
CA GLU A 559 10.50 -31.56 -24.18
C GLU A 559 9.27 -32.46 -24.31
N THR A 560 8.88 -33.05 -23.18
CA THR A 560 7.68 -33.87 -23.06
C THR A 560 6.77 -33.32 -21.96
N PHE A 561 5.79 -32.52 -22.35
CA PHE A 561 4.70 -32.11 -21.48
C PHE A 561 3.82 -33.31 -21.07
N ASP A 562 3.38 -33.35 -19.82
CA ASP A 562 2.43 -34.35 -19.31
C ASP A 562 1.10 -33.68 -19.00
N PHE A 563 0.03 -34.12 -19.66
CA PHE A 563 -1.31 -33.52 -19.50
C PHE A 563 -1.95 -33.88 -18.14
N ASP A 564 -1.37 -34.83 -17.40
CA ASP A 564 -1.75 -35.12 -16.01
C ASP A 564 -1.22 -34.04 -15.02
N THR A 565 -0.39 -33.06 -15.46
CA THR A 565 0.07 -31.92 -14.63
C THR A 565 -0.57 -30.58 -15.02
N LEU A 566 -1.59 -30.56 -15.88
CA LEU A 566 -2.43 -29.37 -16.03
C LEU A 566 -3.33 -29.21 -14.82
N ASP A 567 -3.46 -28.00 -14.29
CA ASP A 567 -4.54 -27.68 -13.36
C ASP A 567 -5.83 -27.35 -14.13
N TYR A 568 -6.90 -28.08 -13.78
CA TYR A 568 -8.19 -27.99 -14.43
C TYR A 568 -9.34 -28.36 -13.50
N TYR A 569 -10.49 -27.72 -13.70
CA TYR A 569 -11.73 -28.07 -13.04
C TYR A 569 -12.78 -28.58 -14.03
N ILE A 570 -13.35 -29.75 -13.70
CA ILE A 570 -14.44 -30.40 -14.44
C ILE A 570 -15.68 -30.37 -13.55
N TYR A 571 -16.64 -29.51 -13.90
CA TYR A 571 -17.88 -29.35 -13.16
C TYR A 571 -18.99 -30.23 -13.76
N ASP A 572 -19.73 -30.95 -12.91
CA ASP A 572 -21.04 -31.54 -13.25
C ASP A 572 -22.10 -31.05 -12.24
N ALA A 573 -23.34 -30.93 -12.68
CA ALA A 573 -24.41 -30.29 -11.91
C ALA A 573 -24.97 -31.15 -10.75
N ASP A 574 -24.61 -32.45 -10.69
CA ASP A 574 -25.08 -33.40 -9.67
C ASP A 574 -23.98 -33.93 -8.71
N ASP A 575 -22.68 -33.79 -9.02
CA ASP A 575 -21.54 -34.24 -8.19
C ASP A 575 -20.38 -33.21 -8.20
N LEU A 576 -19.91 -32.79 -7.01
CA LEU A 576 -19.10 -31.56 -6.83
C LEU A 576 -17.65 -31.64 -7.36
N TYR A 577 -17.07 -32.83 -7.50
CA TYR A 577 -15.73 -33.06 -8.07
C TYR A 577 -15.65 -34.46 -8.68
N ILE A 578 -15.06 -34.62 -9.88
CA ILE A 578 -14.85 -35.91 -10.53
C ILE A 578 -13.38 -36.09 -10.95
N TYR A 579 -12.71 -37.09 -10.37
CA TYR A 579 -11.27 -37.38 -10.55
C TYR A 579 -10.99 -38.48 -11.61
N GLU A 580 -11.53 -38.38 -12.82
CA GLU A 580 -11.01 -39.13 -13.98
C GLU A 580 -10.58 -38.12 -15.04
N GLY A 581 -9.28 -38.04 -15.32
CA GLY A 581 -8.63 -36.88 -15.93
C GLY A 581 -8.85 -36.68 -17.43
N LEU A 582 -8.35 -35.53 -17.90
CA LEU A 582 -8.38 -35.14 -19.31
C LEU A 582 -7.56 -36.10 -20.19
N VAL A 583 -8.10 -36.45 -21.36
CA VAL A 583 -7.39 -37.27 -22.34
C VAL A 583 -7.11 -36.43 -23.59
N PRO A 584 -5.84 -36.28 -24.02
CA PRO A 584 -5.54 -35.65 -25.29
C PRO A 584 -6.03 -36.55 -26.44
N ASP A 585 -6.78 -35.96 -27.38
CA ASP A 585 -7.33 -36.67 -28.55
C ASP A 585 -6.24 -37.10 -29.57
N THR A 586 -4.98 -36.72 -29.35
CA THR A 586 -3.83 -37.01 -30.20
C THR A 586 -2.85 -37.99 -29.54
N SER A 587 -2.12 -38.76 -30.35
CA SER A 587 -1.10 -39.70 -29.88
C SER A 587 0.21 -39.50 -30.64
N THR A 588 0.85 -38.36 -30.44
CA THR A 588 2.04 -37.90 -31.18
C THR A 588 3.15 -37.46 -30.24
N SER A 589 4.26 -38.20 -30.24
CA SER A 589 5.33 -38.12 -29.24
C SER A 589 6.52 -37.23 -29.66
N THR A 590 6.24 -36.13 -30.36
CA THR A 590 7.13 -35.01 -30.70
C THR A 590 6.28 -33.98 -31.44
N LEU A 591 6.25 -32.73 -30.98
CA LEU A 591 5.80 -31.59 -31.78
C LEU A 591 7.00 -30.99 -32.55
N SER A 592 6.82 -29.84 -33.20
CA SER A 592 7.87 -29.09 -33.89
C SER A 592 7.68 -27.60 -33.62
N ILE A 593 8.73 -26.77 -33.66
CA ILE A 593 8.66 -25.32 -33.41
C ILE A 593 7.42 -24.66 -34.05
N GLY A 594 6.76 -23.79 -33.28
CA GLY A 594 5.49 -23.12 -33.55
C GLY A 594 4.32 -23.66 -32.71
N ASN A 595 3.17 -22.98 -32.78
CA ASN A 595 1.95 -23.28 -32.03
C ASN A 595 1.13 -24.46 -32.61
N HIS A 596 0.69 -25.37 -31.74
CA HIS A 596 -0.19 -26.51 -32.02
C HIS A 596 -1.39 -26.52 -31.08
N ILE A 597 -2.60 -26.44 -31.66
CA ILE A 597 -3.84 -26.64 -30.90
C ILE A 597 -4.10 -28.14 -30.74
N ILE A 598 -4.27 -28.58 -29.49
CA ILE A 598 -4.63 -29.94 -29.08
C ILE A 598 -6.06 -29.90 -28.50
N MET A 599 -6.86 -30.91 -28.81
CA MET A 599 -8.14 -31.12 -28.13
C MET A 599 -7.89 -31.99 -26.89
N LEU A 600 -8.28 -31.51 -25.71
CA LEU A 600 -8.40 -32.31 -24.50
C LEU A 600 -9.87 -32.68 -24.33
N SER A 601 -10.17 -33.96 -24.04
CA SER A 601 -11.54 -34.43 -23.87
C SER A 601 -11.76 -35.20 -22.57
N TYR A 602 -12.97 -35.05 -22.01
CA TYR A 602 -13.47 -35.72 -20.82
C TYR A 602 -14.82 -36.37 -21.12
N THR A 603 -15.16 -37.47 -20.44
CA THR A 603 -16.48 -38.11 -20.56
C THR A 603 -17.04 -38.46 -19.19
N ASP A 604 -18.25 -37.99 -18.90
CA ASP A 604 -18.92 -38.16 -17.61
C ASP A 604 -19.44 -39.59 -17.35
N LEU A 605 -19.94 -39.82 -16.13
CA LEU A 605 -20.42 -41.12 -15.68
C LEU A 605 -21.72 -41.59 -16.39
N ASP A 606 -22.48 -40.69 -17.00
CA ASP A 606 -23.67 -41.01 -17.81
C ASP A 606 -23.33 -41.21 -19.31
N GLY A 607 -22.13 -40.80 -19.72
CA GLY A 607 -21.52 -41.01 -21.04
C GLY A 607 -21.64 -39.83 -22.00
N ASN A 608 -21.78 -38.59 -21.51
CA ASN A 608 -21.64 -37.39 -22.34
C ASN A 608 -20.17 -36.93 -22.37
N THR A 609 -19.73 -36.37 -23.50
CA THR A 609 -18.32 -35.97 -23.73
C THR A 609 -18.23 -34.47 -23.93
N SER A 610 -17.38 -33.80 -23.16
CA SER A 610 -16.97 -32.41 -23.34
C SER A 610 -15.51 -32.35 -23.81
N SER A 611 -15.12 -31.23 -24.42
CA SER A 611 -13.77 -31.03 -24.95
C SER A 611 -13.39 -29.56 -24.99
N VAL A 612 -12.13 -29.25 -24.69
CA VAL A 612 -11.53 -27.91 -24.71
C VAL A 612 -10.34 -27.86 -25.67
N GLU A 613 -10.08 -26.69 -26.26
CA GLU A 613 -8.87 -26.42 -27.06
C GLU A 613 -7.76 -25.94 -26.12
N PHE A 614 -6.58 -26.56 -26.20
CA PHE A 614 -5.38 -26.21 -25.45
C PHE A 614 -4.21 -26.01 -26.43
N SER A 615 -3.45 -24.92 -26.31
CA SER A 615 -2.43 -24.55 -27.29
C SER A 615 -1.01 -24.81 -26.74
N ILE A 616 -0.28 -25.74 -27.34
CA ILE A 616 1.15 -25.89 -27.04
C ILE A 616 1.96 -25.09 -28.06
N ASN A 617 2.60 -24.02 -27.61
CA ASN A 617 3.59 -23.29 -28.38
C ASN A 617 4.96 -23.93 -28.16
N VAL A 618 5.57 -24.43 -29.23
CA VAL A 618 6.92 -25.01 -29.15
C VAL A 618 7.92 -23.97 -29.58
N ILE A 619 8.80 -23.55 -28.69
CA ILE A 619 9.86 -22.56 -28.95
C ILE A 619 11.21 -23.26 -29.18
N ASP A 620 12.16 -22.57 -29.81
CA ASP A 620 13.59 -22.87 -29.59
C ASP A 620 14.01 -22.21 -28.26
N THR A 621 15.13 -22.64 -27.68
CA THR A 621 15.64 -22.34 -26.32
C THR A 621 16.14 -20.90 -26.13
N TYR A 622 15.32 -19.92 -26.50
CA TYR A 622 15.57 -18.50 -26.33
C TYR A 622 14.70 -17.96 -25.20
N ASP A 623 15.34 -17.60 -24.09
CA ASP A 623 14.66 -17.10 -22.90
C ASP A 623 14.70 -15.56 -22.81
N LEU A 624 15.51 -14.89 -23.66
CA LEU A 624 15.70 -13.44 -23.65
C LEU A 624 16.00 -12.86 -25.05
N GLY A 625 15.18 -11.91 -25.47
CA GLY A 625 15.35 -11.06 -26.65
C GLY A 625 15.94 -9.71 -26.30
N ASN A 626 17.11 -9.39 -26.86
CA ASN A 626 17.80 -8.13 -26.63
C ASN A 626 17.80 -7.28 -27.92
N ILE A 627 17.59 -5.96 -27.84
CA ILE A 627 17.72 -5.05 -28.99
C ILE A 627 18.75 -3.94 -28.79
N VAL A 628 19.68 -3.81 -29.74
CA VAL A 628 20.78 -2.84 -29.67
C VAL A 628 20.43 -1.51 -30.35
N VAL A 629 20.42 -0.42 -29.56
CA VAL A 629 20.07 0.94 -30.00
C VAL A 629 21.27 1.87 -29.89
N PHE A 630 21.77 2.40 -31.02
CA PHE A 630 22.92 3.31 -31.02
C PHE A 630 22.50 4.77 -30.84
N ILE A 631 23.07 5.47 -29.86
CA ILE A 631 22.74 6.88 -29.52
C ILE A 631 23.95 7.81 -29.70
N ARG A 632 23.71 9.04 -30.15
CA ARG A 632 24.70 10.15 -30.18
C ARG A 632 24.02 11.52 -30.08
N PHE A 633 24.81 12.57 -29.88
CA PHE A 633 24.33 13.91 -29.52
C PHE A 633 24.42 14.94 -30.68
N ALA A 634 23.77 16.10 -30.52
CA ALA A 634 23.61 17.10 -31.58
C ALA A 634 24.92 17.79 -32.01
N ASP A 635 25.87 17.96 -31.10
CA ASP A 635 27.19 18.56 -31.38
C ASP A 635 28.10 17.63 -32.20
N GLU A 636 27.80 16.32 -32.21
CA GLU A 636 28.58 15.24 -32.79
C GLU A 636 28.36 15.07 -34.31
N THR A 637 28.27 16.20 -35.01
CA THR A 637 27.90 16.35 -36.43
C THR A 637 28.69 15.51 -37.46
N THR A 638 29.78 14.85 -37.06
CA THR A 638 30.54 13.90 -37.89
C THR A 638 30.96 12.61 -37.16
N TYR A 639 30.31 12.25 -36.06
CA TYR A 639 30.64 11.03 -35.31
C TYR A 639 30.35 9.76 -36.10
N VAL A 640 31.22 8.77 -35.89
CA VAL A 640 31.16 7.39 -36.37
C VAL A 640 31.67 6.52 -35.22
N ALA A 641 31.04 5.37 -34.98
CA ALA A 641 31.51 4.41 -33.99
C ALA A 641 33.00 4.06 -34.21
N PRO A 642 33.78 3.81 -33.14
CA PRO A 642 35.17 3.36 -33.27
C PRO A 642 35.29 2.04 -34.05
N ASN A 643 34.30 1.14 -33.91
CA ASN A 643 34.26 -0.15 -34.61
C ASN A 643 33.10 -0.31 -35.60
N THR A 644 33.12 -1.42 -36.35
CA THR A 644 32.16 -1.70 -37.43
C THR A 644 30.95 -2.50 -36.96
N TYR A 645 29.82 -2.44 -37.68
CA TYR A 645 28.63 -3.28 -37.44
C TYR A 645 28.99 -4.74 -37.13
N THR A 646 29.84 -5.37 -37.95
CA THR A 646 30.24 -6.77 -37.77
C THR A 646 30.95 -7.04 -36.44
N TYR A 647 31.69 -6.08 -35.89
CA TYR A 647 32.33 -6.25 -34.58
C TYR A 647 31.30 -6.27 -33.45
N TYR A 648 30.34 -5.33 -33.45
CA TYR A 648 29.25 -5.33 -32.49
C TYR A 648 28.34 -6.57 -32.67
N TYR A 649 28.01 -6.94 -33.90
CA TYR A 649 27.24 -8.16 -34.16
C TYR A 649 27.98 -9.43 -33.69
N ASP A 650 29.29 -9.55 -33.94
CA ASP A 650 30.08 -10.70 -33.49
C ASP A 650 30.31 -10.68 -31.95
N LEU A 651 30.26 -9.51 -31.29
CA LEU A 651 30.36 -9.37 -29.83
C LEU A 651 29.10 -9.89 -29.10
N PHE A 652 27.91 -9.67 -29.66
CA PHE A 652 26.66 -10.14 -29.06
C PHE A 652 26.27 -11.54 -29.57
N ASN A 653 26.32 -11.77 -30.88
CA ASN A 653 25.82 -12.99 -31.56
C ASN A 653 26.94 -13.89 -32.14
N GLY A 654 28.19 -13.69 -31.74
CA GLY A 654 29.32 -14.53 -32.14
C GLY A 654 29.17 -16.00 -31.71
N GLN A 655 29.95 -16.88 -32.34
CA GLN A 655 29.90 -18.35 -32.12
C GLN A 655 31.03 -18.86 -31.19
N THR A 656 31.72 -17.93 -30.52
CA THR A 656 32.82 -18.08 -29.54
C THR A 656 33.11 -16.68 -28.98
N ASN A 657 33.28 -16.50 -27.67
CA ASN A 657 33.61 -15.21 -27.03
C ASN A 657 32.60 -14.11 -27.44
N SER A 658 31.31 -14.34 -27.14
CA SER A 658 30.21 -13.39 -27.36
C SER A 658 29.23 -13.44 -26.19
N LEU A 659 28.30 -12.48 -26.08
CA LEU A 659 27.27 -12.49 -25.02
C LEU A 659 26.44 -13.78 -25.06
N LYS A 660 25.91 -14.10 -26.25
CA LYS A 660 25.12 -15.30 -26.54
C LYS A 660 25.89 -16.60 -26.23
N ASP A 661 27.17 -16.65 -26.61
CA ASP A 661 28.05 -17.79 -26.41
C ASP A 661 28.44 -17.98 -24.93
N TYR A 662 28.62 -16.89 -24.18
CA TYR A 662 28.83 -16.92 -22.74
C TYR A 662 27.60 -17.44 -22.00
N TYR A 663 26.42 -16.89 -22.29
CA TYR A 663 25.17 -17.31 -21.63
C TYR A 663 24.82 -18.78 -21.91
N LEU A 664 25.13 -19.28 -23.11
CA LEU A 664 25.06 -20.72 -23.42
C LEU A 664 26.09 -21.56 -22.63
N GLU A 665 27.33 -21.09 -22.39
CA GLU A 665 28.30 -21.83 -21.56
C GLU A 665 27.94 -21.81 -20.06
N VAL A 666 27.47 -20.68 -19.51
CA VAL A 666 27.13 -20.63 -18.07
C VAL A 666 25.85 -21.39 -17.73
N SER A 667 24.87 -21.45 -18.64
CA SER A 667 23.59 -22.15 -18.47
C SER A 667 23.59 -23.63 -18.84
N ASN A 668 24.69 -24.14 -19.42
CA ASN A 668 24.82 -25.52 -19.94
C ASN A 668 23.94 -25.81 -21.18
N GLU A 669 23.93 -24.90 -22.16
CA GLU A 669 23.11 -24.92 -23.39
C GLU A 669 21.59 -24.82 -23.15
N THR A 670 21.12 -24.29 -22.01
CA THR A 670 19.67 -24.07 -21.76
C THR A 670 19.20 -22.65 -22.10
N TYR A 671 19.98 -21.62 -21.78
CA TYR A 671 19.58 -20.21 -21.86
C TYR A 671 20.31 -19.49 -23.02
N GLU A 672 19.56 -19.08 -24.05
CA GLU A 672 20.09 -18.40 -25.24
C GLU A 672 19.56 -16.97 -25.39
N ILE A 673 20.46 -15.98 -25.40
CA ILE A 673 20.12 -14.59 -25.73
C ILE A 673 20.10 -14.42 -27.25
N ASP A 674 19.03 -13.88 -27.84
CA ASP A 674 19.05 -13.40 -29.24
C ASP A 674 19.14 -11.87 -29.29
N THR A 675 20.27 -11.35 -29.81
CA THR A 675 20.46 -9.91 -29.90
C THR A 675 20.15 -9.37 -31.31
N VAL A 676 19.10 -8.58 -31.41
CA VAL A 676 18.65 -7.96 -32.65
C VAL A 676 19.34 -6.62 -32.86
N PHE A 677 19.79 -6.39 -34.10
CA PHE A 677 20.31 -5.10 -34.56
C PHE A 677 19.36 -4.50 -35.60
N PRO A 678 18.91 -3.24 -35.47
CA PRO A 678 17.95 -2.60 -36.39
C PRO A 678 18.39 -2.49 -37.86
N SER A 679 19.68 -2.70 -38.16
CA SER A 679 20.22 -2.52 -39.51
C SER A 679 21.60 -3.17 -39.64
N THR A 680 21.92 -3.72 -40.82
CA THR A 680 23.24 -4.28 -41.14
C THR A 680 24.35 -3.24 -41.36
N ASP A 681 24.00 -1.96 -41.26
CA ASP A 681 24.90 -0.80 -41.13
C ASP A 681 24.55 -0.10 -39.81
N ILE A 682 25.53 0.44 -39.06
CA ILE A 682 25.25 1.18 -37.82
C ILE A 682 24.43 2.44 -38.14
N VAL A 683 23.22 2.54 -37.56
CA VAL A 683 22.36 3.72 -37.65
C VAL A 683 22.19 4.29 -36.25
N PHE A 684 22.53 5.56 -36.07
CA PHE A 684 22.42 6.27 -34.81
C PHE A 684 21.08 7.02 -34.71
N TYR A 685 20.36 6.82 -33.60
CA TYR A 685 19.56 7.90 -33.06
C TYR A 685 20.46 9.12 -32.81
N THR A 686 20.00 10.30 -33.16
CA THR A 686 20.75 11.55 -32.95
C THR A 686 19.85 12.49 -32.18
N ASP A 687 20.15 12.67 -30.90
CA ASP A 687 19.39 13.55 -30.02
C ASP A 687 19.48 15.03 -30.48
N THR A 688 18.53 15.83 -30.01
CA THR A 688 18.36 17.26 -30.30
C THR A 688 19.22 18.20 -29.45
N TYR A 689 19.79 17.72 -28.34
CA TYR A 689 20.68 18.47 -27.44
C TYR A 689 22.16 18.09 -27.64
N ASP A 690 23.06 19.02 -27.30
CA ASP A 690 24.50 18.77 -27.23
C ASP A 690 24.81 17.89 -26.01
N ARG A 691 25.85 17.03 -26.04
CA ARG A 691 26.21 16.10 -24.93
C ARG A 691 26.21 16.76 -23.54
N GLY A 692 26.68 18.00 -23.45
CA GLY A 692 26.75 18.75 -22.19
C GLY A 692 25.40 18.99 -21.51
N TYR A 693 24.26 18.80 -22.19
CA TYR A 693 22.94 18.82 -21.56
C TYR A 693 22.76 17.63 -20.58
N TYR A 694 23.46 16.52 -20.83
CA TYR A 694 23.44 15.26 -20.08
C TYR A 694 24.67 15.10 -19.15
N GLN A 695 25.33 16.21 -18.80
CA GLN A 695 26.46 16.26 -17.86
C GLN A 695 26.14 17.24 -16.72
N PRO A 696 26.83 17.20 -15.57
CA PRO A 696 26.60 18.15 -14.47
C PRO A 696 26.83 19.62 -14.85
N TYR A 697 26.07 20.52 -14.21
CA TYR A 697 26.20 21.96 -14.38
C TYR A 697 27.49 22.53 -13.74
N ASP A 698 28.37 23.09 -14.57
CA ASP A 698 29.51 23.91 -14.13
C ASP A 698 29.40 25.31 -14.77
N ARG A 699 29.09 26.31 -13.93
CA ARG A 699 28.99 27.74 -14.29
C ARG A 699 30.16 28.30 -15.13
N SER A 700 31.31 27.63 -15.14
CA SER A 700 32.52 27.97 -15.91
C SER A 700 32.83 27.02 -17.08
N LYS A 701 32.48 25.73 -17.01
CA LYS A 701 32.68 24.72 -18.07
C LYS A 701 31.39 24.43 -18.87
N ASN A 702 30.37 23.89 -18.20
CA ASN A 702 29.11 23.40 -18.78
C ASN A 702 27.90 24.17 -18.23
N ARG A 703 27.20 24.92 -19.08
CA ARG A 703 26.08 25.79 -18.67
C ARG A 703 24.70 25.28 -19.06
N ILE A 704 24.62 24.09 -19.65
CA ILE A 704 23.37 23.47 -20.12
C ILE A 704 23.02 22.18 -19.37
N GLY A 705 23.95 21.68 -18.54
CA GLY A 705 23.80 20.50 -17.70
C GLY A 705 22.72 20.54 -16.63
N TYR A 706 22.52 19.41 -15.96
CA TYR A 706 21.60 19.25 -14.83
C TYR A 706 22.17 19.79 -13.51
N SER A 707 21.30 20.14 -12.56
CA SER A 707 21.66 20.72 -11.27
C SER A 707 21.01 20.06 -10.05
N THR A 708 20.15 19.06 -10.28
CA THR A 708 19.46 18.21 -9.29
C THR A 708 19.31 16.81 -9.88
N ASP A 709 19.01 15.82 -9.04
CA ASP A 709 18.95 14.43 -9.47
C ASP A 709 17.63 14.08 -10.19
N SER A 710 16.51 14.77 -9.92
CA SER A 710 15.36 14.71 -10.84
C SER A 710 15.78 15.20 -12.23
N GLN A 711 16.47 16.34 -12.34
CA GLN A 711 16.99 16.82 -13.63
C GLN A 711 18.05 15.90 -14.26
N LYS A 712 18.59 14.91 -13.54
CA LYS A 712 19.36 13.80 -14.10
C LYS A 712 18.37 12.80 -14.73
N HIS A 713 17.46 12.26 -13.92
CA HIS A 713 16.43 11.29 -14.30
C HIS A 713 15.54 11.75 -15.46
N ASP A 714 14.91 12.94 -15.38
CA ASP A 714 14.03 13.51 -16.41
C ASP A 714 14.70 13.52 -17.80
N ARG A 715 16.02 13.76 -17.83
CA ARG A 715 16.81 13.87 -19.07
C ARG A 715 17.21 12.50 -19.59
N GLU A 716 17.55 11.58 -18.69
CA GLU A 716 17.88 10.19 -18.99
C GLU A 716 16.69 9.48 -19.64
N TYR A 717 15.54 9.46 -18.94
CA TYR A 717 14.28 8.97 -19.46
C TYR A 717 13.95 9.59 -20.82
N ALA A 718 14.00 10.92 -20.93
CA ALA A 718 13.72 11.60 -22.19
C ALA A 718 14.71 11.24 -23.31
N LEU A 719 16.00 11.01 -23.04
CA LEU A 719 16.98 10.59 -24.04
C LEU A 719 16.66 9.19 -24.57
N LEU A 720 16.38 8.26 -23.66
CA LEU A 720 16.16 6.85 -24.00
C LEU A 720 14.80 6.66 -24.69
N SER A 721 13.70 7.18 -24.12
CA SER A 721 12.36 7.11 -24.71
C SER A 721 12.28 7.75 -26.10
N ASN A 722 12.91 8.93 -26.31
CA ASN A 722 12.97 9.53 -27.65
C ASN A 722 13.78 8.71 -28.67
N SER A 723 14.74 7.88 -28.21
CA SER A 723 15.45 6.96 -29.09
C SER A 723 14.58 5.76 -29.51
N ILE A 724 13.70 5.28 -28.62
CA ILE A 724 12.71 4.23 -28.92
C ILE A 724 11.64 4.75 -29.88
N TYR A 725 11.02 5.91 -29.61
CA TYR A 725 10.05 6.51 -30.53
C TYR A 725 10.65 6.77 -31.92
N TRP A 726 11.93 7.13 -32.00
CA TRP A 726 12.64 7.26 -33.28
C TRP A 726 12.85 5.92 -33.97
N LEU A 727 13.22 4.87 -33.22
CA LEU A 727 13.44 3.52 -33.74
C LEU A 727 12.15 2.96 -34.36
N GLU A 728 11.04 3.00 -33.62
CA GLU A 728 9.73 2.54 -34.07
C GLU A 728 9.26 3.36 -35.29
N ALA A 729 9.33 4.70 -35.21
CA ALA A 729 8.98 5.59 -36.32
C ALA A 729 9.90 5.49 -37.55
N SER A 730 11.07 4.83 -37.44
CA SER A 730 11.98 4.59 -38.55
C SER A 730 11.58 3.39 -39.43
N GLY A 731 10.82 2.43 -38.88
CA GLY A 731 10.50 1.17 -39.55
C GLY A 731 11.73 0.33 -39.90
N LEU A 732 12.73 0.34 -39.00
CA LEU A 732 13.94 -0.48 -39.11
C LEU A 732 13.77 -1.90 -38.54
N ILE A 733 12.89 -2.06 -37.55
CA ILE A 733 12.45 -3.35 -37.03
C ILE A 733 11.31 -3.90 -37.90
N ASP A 734 11.22 -5.23 -37.98
CA ASP A 734 10.17 -5.95 -38.70
C ASP A 734 9.16 -6.49 -37.67
N GLU A 735 7.87 -6.46 -38.00
CA GLU A 735 6.76 -6.98 -37.17
C GLU A 735 6.90 -8.49 -36.83
N SER A 736 7.86 -9.20 -37.43
CA SER A 736 8.19 -10.60 -37.13
C SER A 736 9.42 -10.82 -36.25
N VAL A 737 9.99 -9.75 -35.68
CA VAL A 737 11.00 -9.84 -34.62
C VAL A 737 10.29 -10.00 -33.27
N VAL A 738 10.68 -11.04 -32.53
CA VAL A 738 10.31 -11.24 -31.11
C VAL A 738 11.40 -10.60 -30.24
N LEU A 739 10.98 -9.86 -29.20
CA LEU A 739 11.85 -9.23 -28.19
C LEU A 739 11.25 -9.39 -26.77
N ASP A 740 10.27 -10.29 -26.66
CA ASP A 740 9.33 -10.49 -25.56
C ASP A 740 9.12 -12.01 -25.56
N TYR A 741 10.06 -12.72 -24.93
CA TYR A 741 10.16 -14.18 -25.03
C TYR A 741 9.42 -14.89 -23.89
N ASN A 742 9.31 -14.24 -22.73
CA ASN A 742 8.46 -14.70 -21.64
C ASN A 742 6.95 -14.47 -21.92
N ASN A 743 6.60 -13.55 -22.84
CA ASN A 743 5.23 -13.11 -23.14
C ASN A 743 4.56 -12.39 -21.96
N ASP A 744 5.31 -11.59 -21.19
CA ASP A 744 4.77 -10.70 -20.14
C ASP A 744 4.30 -9.34 -20.70
N GLY A 745 4.59 -9.06 -21.98
CA GLY A 745 4.22 -7.81 -22.66
C GLY A 745 5.32 -6.75 -22.67
N LYS A 746 6.48 -7.03 -22.07
CA LYS A 746 7.67 -6.16 -22.05
C LYS A 746 8.68 -6.62 -23.10
N VAL A 747 9.51 -5.70 -23.55
CA VAL A 747 10.76 -6.01 -24.24
C VAL A 747 11.75 -6.50 -23.18
N ASP A 748 12.23 -7.75 -23.30
CA ASP A 748 13.05 -8.40 -22.28
C ASP A 748 14.29 -7.54 -21.94
N VAL A 749 15.03 -7.06 -22.97
CA VAL A 749 16.11 -6.06 -22.81
C VAL A 749 16.23 -5.10 -23.99
N VAL A 750 16.45 -3.81 -23.68
CA VAL A 750 17.10 -2.87 -24.61
C VAL A 750 18.55 -2.58 -24.20
N THR A 751 19.50 -2.76 -25.11
CA THR A 751 20.90 -2.35 -24.93
C THR A 751 21.17 -1.01 -25.63
N PHE A 752 21.34 0.05 -24.85
CA PHE A 752 21.69 1.38 -25.35
C PHE A 752 23.21 1.54 -25.52
N LEU A 753 23.66 1.65 -26.78
CA LEU A 753 25.05 1.85 -27.15
C LEU A 753 25.32 3.32 -27.48
N VAL A 754 25.70 4.07 -26.45
CA VAL A 754 25.84 5.52 -26.48
C VAL A 754 27.27 5.92 -26.87
N SER A 755 27.39 6.87 -27.79
CA SER A 755 28.68 7.51 -28.11
C SER A 755 29.35 8.15 -26.88
N GLY A 756 30.68 8.23 -26.90
CA GLY A 756 31.49 9.02 -25.96
C GLY A 756 32.34 8.17 -25.03
N GLN A 757 33.27 8.84 -24.35
CA GLN A 757 34.11 8.28 -23.30
C GLN A 757 33.46 8.47 -21.92
N VAL A 758 33.91 7.69 -20.94
CA VAL A 758 33.58 7.88 -19.53
C VAL A 758 34.30 9.14 -19.00
N ASP A 759 33.57 10.04 -18.33
CA ASP A 759 34.07 11.34 -17.86
C ASP A 759 34.42 11.35 -16.34
N ASP A 760 33.42 11.32 -15.45
CA ASP A 760 33.54 11.27 -13.98
C ASP A 760 32.52 10.23 -13.40
N TRP A 761 32.77 9.66 -12.21
CA TRP A 761 31.96 8.57 -11.61
C TRP A 761 30.54 9.01 -11.21
N ALA A 762 29.55 8.13 -11.44
CA ALA A 762 28.12 8.31 -11.16
C ALA A 762 27.41 9.48 -11.91
N ASP A 763 28.02 10.01 -12.98
CA ASP A 763 27.35 10.90 -13.95
C ASP A 763 26.14 10.20 -14.63
N LEU A 764 25.29 10.96 -15.32
CA LEU A 764 24.18 10.42 -16.13
C LEU A 764 24.70 9.48 -17.21
N ILE A 765 25.67 9.94 -18.00
CA ILE A 765 26.32 9.10 -19.02
C ILE A 765 27.43 8.25 -18.35
N TRP A 766 27.05 7.44 -17.36
CA TRP A 766 27.87 6.36 -16.78
C TRP A 766 27.25 5.00 -17.18
N PRO A 767 28.03 3.93 -17.40
CA PRO A 767 27.47 2.60 -17.68
C PRO A 767 26.62 2.07 -16.52
N HIS A 768 25.41 1.55 -16.80
CA HIS A 768 24.49 1.03 -15.78
C HIS A 768 23.38 0.15 -16.39
N GLN A 769 22.75 -0.68 -15.56
CA GLN A 769 21.44 -1.28 -15.78
C GLN A 769 20.38 -0.48 -14.98
N TYR A 770 19.18 -0.32 -15.53
CA TYR A 770 18.03 0.22 -14.77
C TYR A 770 16.72 -0.13 -15.47
N ALA A 771 15.59 0.31 -14.89
CA ALA A 771 14.27 0.23 -15.49
C ALA A 771 13.70 1.62 -15.85
N PHE A 772 12.70 1.66 -16.74
CA PHE A 772 11.90 2.86 -17.00
C PHE A 772 10.80 3.03 -15.93
N TYR A 773 11.15 3.56 -14.76
CA TYR A 773 10.18 3.75 -13.66
C TYR A 773 9.04 4.73 -14.02
N ASP A 774 9.35 5.86 -14.66
CA ASP A 774 8.39 6.87 -15.17
C ASP A 774 7.63 6.38 -16.44
N SER A 775 7.33 5.08 -16.54
CA SER A 775 6.54 4.51 -17.65
C SER A 775 5.20 3.90 -17.23
N TYR A 776 5.01 3.60 -15.95
CA TYR A 776 3.73 3.19 -15.40
C TYR A 776 2.81 4.40 -15.18
N ASP A 777 1.49 4.19 -15.23
CA ASP A 777 0.54 5.09 -14.60
C ASP A 777 0.19 4.60 -13.17
N GLY A 778 -0.72 5.29 -12.47
CA GLY A 778 -0.99 5.03 -11.04
C GLY A 778 -1.38 3.59 -10.70
N TYR A 779 -1.93 2.85 -11.68
CA TYR A 779 -2.36 1.47 -11.51
C TYR A 779 -1.21 0.43 -11.59
N GLY A 780 0.04 0.87 -11.77
CA GLY A 780 1.18 -0.03 -12.06
C GLY A 780 1.14 -0.62 -13.47
N ASP A 781 0.23 -0.16 -14.31
CA ASP A 781 0.07 -0.55 -15.71
C ASP A 781 0.93 0.37 -16.60
N PHE A 782 1.51 -0.13 -17.70
CA PHE A 782 2.29 0.75 -18.59
C PHE A 782 1.39 1.80 -19.22
N SER A 783 1.72 3.07 -18.96
CA SER A 783 1.00 4.22 -19.47
C SER A 783 0.88 4.17 -21.00
N ASN A 784 -0.24 4.68 -21.53
CA ASN A 784 -0.54 4.58 -22.97
C ASN A 784 0.44 5.34 -23.89
N ASP A 785 1.31 6.18 -23.33
CA ASP A 785 2.39 6.89 -24.03
C ASP A 785 3.79 6.26 -23.81
N ALA A 786 3.92 5.17 -23.03
CA ALA A 786 5.19 4.53 -22.71
C ALA A 786 5.98 4.05 -23.96
N PRO A 787 7.33 4.06 -23.91
CA PRO A 787 8.16 3.61 -25.02
C PRO A 787 7.93 2.12 -25.33
N SER A 788 7.59 1.80 -26.58
CA SER A 788 7.30 0.42 -27.03
C SER A 788 7.94 0.13 -28.39
N ILE A 789 8.19 -1.15 -28.66
CA ILE A 789 8.75 -1.68 -29.92
C ILE A 789 7.86 -2.82 -30.40
N ASN A 790 7.37 -2.79 -31.64
CA ASN A 790 6.40 -3.77 -32.20
C ASN A 790 5.07 -3.94 -31.41
N GLY A 791 4.91 -3.32 -30.24
CA GLY A 791 3.75 -3.43 -29.36
C GLY A 791 4.07 -3.85 -27.92
N SER A 792 5.27 -4.35 -27.63
CA SER A 792 5.73 -4.67 -26.26
C SER A 792 6.44 -3.45 -25.64
N TYR A 793 6.31 -3.27 -24.32
CA TYR A 793 6.78 -2.10 -23.59
C TYR A 793 8.27 -2.19 -23.19
N VAL A 794 9.03 -1.11 -23.35
CA VAL A 794 10.43 -1.08 -22.95
C VAL A 794 10.54 -0.81 -21.45
N PHE A 795 10.83 -1.86 -20.67
CA PHE A 795 10.98 -1.77 -19.22
C PHE A 795 12.45 -1.84 -18.78
N GLY A 796 13.12 -2.98 -18.98
CA GLY A 796 14.52 -3.18 -18.58
C GLY A 796 15.50 -2.69 -19.65
N TYR A 797 16.58 -2.04 -19.24
CA TYR A 797 17.65 -1.64 -20.16
C TYR A 797 19.05 -1.71 -19.57
N THR A 798 20.03 -1.93 -20.44
CA THR A 798 21.46 -1.75 -20.14
C THR A 798 22.00 -0.57 -20.95
N PHE A 799 22.82 0.26 -20.31
CA PHE A 799 23.38 1.50 -20.87
C PHE A 799 24.90 1.40 -20.92
N GLN A 800 25.50 1.53 -22.11
CA GLN A 800 26.93 1.31 -22.30
C GLN A 800 27.57 2.35 -23.24
N LEU A 801 28.73 2.87 -22.84
CA LEU A 801 29.50 3.86 -23.59
C LEU A 801 30.46 3.19 -24.58
N ILE A 802 30.27 3.43 -25.89
CA ILE A 802 31.07 2.79 -26.95
C ILE A 802 32.42 3.48 -27.23
N GLY A 803 32.69 4.64 -26.63
CA GLY A 803 33.90 5.41 -26.88
C GLY A 803 33.77 6.49 -27.95
N ASP A 804 34.93 7.03 -28.32
CA ASP A 804 35.09 8.17 -29.21
C ASP A 804 35.35 7.71 -30.66
N SER A 805 35.22 8.61 -31.65
CA SER A 805 35.44 8.31 -33.08
C SER A 805 36.88 7.91 -33.49
N LEU A 806 37.74 7.60 -32.51
CA LEU A 806 39.15 7.23 -32.65
C LEU A 806 39.56 6.04 -31.76
N GLU A 807 38.84 5.76 -30.68
CA GLU A 807 39.26 4.89 -29.57
C GLU A 807 38.01 4.49 -28.75
N GLU A 808 37.87 3.21 -28.40
CA GLU A 808 36.75 2.67 -27.61
C GLU A 808 36.79 3.17 -26.16
N SER A 809 35.68 3.03 -25.42
CA SER A 809 35.71 3.18 -23.96
C SER A 809 36.48 2.02 -23.35
N GLU A 810 37.23 2.26 -22.28
CA GLU A 810 37.93 1.19 -21.56
C GLU A 810 36.96 0.23 -20.84
N TYR A 811 35.73 0.69 -20.59
CA TYR A 811 34.64 -0.12 -20.04
C TYR A 811 33.88 -0.91 -21.12
N PHE A 812 34.06 -0.61 -22.41
CA PHE A 812 33.40 -1.35 -23.50
C PHE A 812 34.07 -2.71 -23.74
N ASN A 813 33.63 -3.74 -23.02
CA ASN A 813 34.17 -5.10 -23.14
C ASN A 813 33.12 -6.17 -22.79
N LEU A 814 33.36 -7.41 -23.24
CA LEU A 814 32.39 -8.51 -23.08
C LEU A 814 32.04 -8.81 -21.62
N GLY A 815 32.99 -8.70 -20.68
CA GLY A 815 32.73 -9.02 -19.28
C GLY A 815 31.76 -8.06 -18.61
N VAL A 816 31.82 -6.77 -18.97
CA VAL A 816 30.83 -5.78 -18.53
C VAL A 816 29.45 -6.12 -19.13
N PHE A 817 29.36 -6.41 -20.43
CA PHE A 817 28.08 -6.84 -21.02
C PHE A 817 27.49 -8.11 -20.38
N CYS A 818 28.31 -9.07 -19.99
CA CYS A 818 27.83 -10.28 -19.34
C CYS A 818 27.35 -10.01 -17.90
N HIS A 819 28.05 -9.15 -17.15
CA HIS A 819 27.69 -8.69 -15.81
C HIS A 819 26.39 -7.90 -15.78
N GLU A 820 26.26 -6.87 -16.62
CA GLU A 820 25.08 -5.99 -16.68
C GLU A 820 23.81 -6.75 -17.13
N MET A 821 23.99 -7.82 -17.90
CA MET A 821 22.93 -8.74 -18.32
C MET A 821 22.49 -9.70 -17.20
N PHE A 822 23.31 -9.93 -16.16
CA PHE A 822 22.92 -10.76 -15.03
C PHE A 822 21.90 -10.04 -14.13
N HIS A 823 21.97 -8.71 -14.01
CA HIS A 823 20.94 -7.92 -13.31
C HIS A 823 19.56 -8.00 -13.99
N VAL A 824 19.48 -8.35 -15.27
CA VAL A 824 18.20 -8.58 -15.96
C VAL A 824 17.51 -9.83 -15.44
N ILE A 825 18.27 -10.85 -15.03
CA ILE A 825 17.77 -12.03 -14.31
C ILE A 825 17.90 -11.87 -12.79
N ASN A 826 17.73 -10.63 -12.31
CA ASN A 826 17.71 -10.23 -10.90
C ASN A 826 18.97 -10.58 -10.07
N ALA A 827 20.11 -10.91 -10.70
CA ALA A 827 21.33 -11.19 -9.97
C ALA A 827 21.92 -9.91 -9.34
N THR A 828 22.22 -9.99 -8.05
CA THR A 828 22.75 -8.91 -7.24
C THR A 828 24.24 -8.67 -7.45
N ASP A 829 24.70 -7.49 -7.03
CA ASP A 829 26.12 -7.20 -6.88
C ASP A 829 26.69 -7.78 -5.58
N LEU A 830 27.89 -8.33 -5.70
CA LEU A 830 28.65 -8.90 -4.59
C LEU A 830 29.81 -8.01 -4.13
N TYR A 831 30.02 -6.84 -4.74
CA TYR A 831 30.95 -5.82 -4.25
C TYR A 831 30.25 -4.78 -3.35
N HIS A 832 31.02 -4.11 -2.48
CA HIS A 832 30.50 -3.09 -1.57
C HIS A 832 30.52 -1.69 -2.22
N TYR A 833 29.48 -0.89 -1.94
CA TYR A 833 29.27 0.40 -2.60
C TYR A 833 29.81 1.63 -1.84
N TYR A 834 30.11 1.52 -0.53
CA TYR A 834 30.13 2.68 0.37
C TYR A 834 31.52 3.22 0.77
N SER A 835 32.62 2.48 0.57
CA SER A 835 33.97 3.00 0.84
C SER A 835 35.12 2.35 0.02
N ASP A 836 36.10 3.18 -0.38
CA ASP A 836 37.37 2.77 -1.02
C ASP A 836 38.23 1.83 -0.14
N ASP A 837 37.92 1.71 1.16
CA ASP A 837 38.62 0.90 2.15
C ASP A 837 37.81 -0.38 2.54
N ASP A 838 36.73 -0.72 1.82
CA ASP A 838 35.83 -1.87 2.11
C ASP A 838 36.35 -3.22 1.57
N PHE A 839 35.73 -4.32 2.03
CA PHE A 839 36.22 -5.69 1.81
C PHE A 839 35.49 -6.37 0.62
N SER A 840 36.12 -6.44 -0.56
CA SER A 840 35.64 -7.37 -1.62
C SER A 840 35.52 -8.79 -1.05
N SER A 841 34.30 -9.34 -1.07
CA SER A 841 33.91 -10.56 -0.36
C SER A 841 34.15 -11.81 -1.21
N VAL A 842 34.11 -11.68 -2.54
CA VAL A 842 34.29 -12.78 -3.52
C VAL A 842 35.45 -12.51 -4.49
N GLY A 843 35.70 -11.27 -4.88
CA GLY A 843 36.73 -10.85 -5.83
C GLY A 843 36.65 -11.52 -7.20
N ASN A 844 37.81 -11.71 -7.83
CA ASN A 844 37.95 -12.29 -9.18
C ASN A 844 37.42 -13.73 -9.35
N TRP A 845 36.88 -14.35 -8.29
CA TRP A 845 36.19 -15.64 -8.35
C TRP A 845 34.74 -15.53 -8.87
N GLY A 846 34.12 -14.34 -8.84
CA GLY A 846 32.74 -14.14 -9.29
C GLY A 846 32.58 -12.89 -10.16
N ILE A 847 31.94 -13.03 -11.32
CA ILE A 847 31.67 -11.92 -12.24
C ILE A 847 30.82 -10.79 -11.61
N MET A 848 30.02 -11.09 -10.58
CA MET A 848 29.20 -10.12 -9.84
C MET A 848 29.97 -9.37 -8.72
N ASP A 849 31.26 -9.69 -8.49
CA ASP A 849 32.16 -8.87 -7.65
C ASP A 849 33.21 -8.18 -8.53
N ALA A 850 33.84 -8.91 -9.46
CA ALA A 850 34.88 -8.37 -10.34
C ALA A 850 34.78 -8.86 -11.80
N THR A 851 34.71 -7.92 -12.74
CA THR A 851 34.63 -8.20 -14.19
C THR A 851 35.99 -8.12 -14.89
N SER A 852 36.11 -8.79 -16.05
CA SER A 852 37.29 -8.64 -16.92
C SER A 852 36.93 -8.89 -18.40
N ALA A 853 37.78 -8.41 -19.32
CA ALA A 853 37.48 -8.38 -20.77
C ALA A 853 37.16 -9.74 -21.45
N THR A 854 37.54 -10.85 -20.82
CA THR A 854 36.91 -12.16 -21.02
C THR A 854 36.34 -12.56 -19.64
N PRO A 855 35.02 -12.64 -19.47
CA PRO A 855 34.40 -12.91 -18.16
C PRO A 855 34.76 -14.29 -17.63
N SER A 856 34.81 -14.44 -16.31
CA SER A 856 34.74 -15.72 -15.59
C SER A 856 33.27 -16.17 -15.44
N HIS A 857 33.02 -17.38 -14.96
CA HIS A 857 31.68 -17.78 -14.52
C HIS A 857 31.32 -17.09 -13.18
N MET A 858 30.03 -16.80 -12.96
CA MET A 858 29.49 -16.59 -11.62
C MET A 858 29.65 -17.86 -10.76
N LEU A 859 29.54 -17.73 -9.44
CA LEU A 859 29.54 -18.88 -8.52
C LEU A 859 28.35 -19.81 -8.80
N LEU A 860 28.50 -21.12 -8.60
CA LEU A 860 27.45 -22.10 -8.90
C LEU A 860 26.18 -21.86 -8.09
N TYR A 861 26.28 -21.39 -6.85
CA TYR A 861 25.14 -20.89 -6.07
C TYR A 861 24.31 -19.86 -6.84
N MET A 862 24.95 -18.84 -7.41
CA MET A 862 24.24 -17.79 -8.14
C MET A 862 23.66 -18.28 -9.48
N LYS A 863 24.27 -19.30 -10.11
CA LYS A 863 23.69 -19.95 -11.29
C LYS A 863 22.39 -20.67 -10.96
N GLU A 864 22.39 -21.40 -9.86
CA GLU A 864 21.23 -22.15 -9.39
C GLU A 864 20.10 -21.21 -8.95
N TYR A 865 20.43 -20.18 -8.17
CA TYR A 865 19.46 -19.25 -7.60
C TYR A 865 18.97 -18.19 -8.60
N TYR A 866 19.84 -17.27 -9.05
CA TYR A 866 19.46 -16.18 -9.96
C TYR A 866 19.28 -16.65 -11.41
N GLY A 867 20.05 -17.66 -11.84
CA GLY A 867 19.92 -18.21 -13.19
C GLY A 867 18.80 -19.25 -13.37
N GLY A 868 18.32 -19.88 -12.29
CA GLY A 868 17.49 -21.09 -12.38
C GLY A 868 18.20 -22.29 -13.03
N TRP A 869 19.53 -22.23 -13.18
CA TRP A 869 20.32 -23.24 -13.88
C TRP A 869 20.75 -24.33 -12.89
N GLU A 870 19.98 -25.41 -12.82
CA GLU A 870 20.23 -26.56 -11.92
C GLU A 870 21.70 -27.03 -11.95
N GLN A 871 22.24 -27.31 -10.77
CA GLN A 871 23.56 -27.91 -10.56
C GLN A 871 23.39 -29.35 -10.02
N ASP A 872 24.35 -30.25 -10.28
CA ASP A 872 24.32 -31.61 -9.71
C ASP A 872 25.03 -31.57 -8.35
N ASP A 873 24.35 -30.96 -7.38
CA ASP A 873 24.80 -30.83 -6.00
C ASP A 873 24.84 -32.17 -5.27
N PHE A 874 25.57 -32.23 -4.16
CA PHE A 874 25.16 -33.11 -3.08
C PHE A 874 25.45 -32.53 -1.68
N ASN A 875 24.40 -32.57 -0.86
CA ASN A 875 24.43 -32.18 0.53
C ASN A 875 25.26 -33.15 1.42
N VAL A 876 26.21 -32.60 2.19
CA VAL A 876 27.16 -33.34 3.04
C VAL A 876 26.98 -33.02 4.52
N SER A 877 26.79 -34.04 5.37
CA SER A 877 26.51 -33.88 6.81
C SER A 877 27.20 -34.92 7.72
N THR A 878 28.25 -35.61 7.23
CA THR A 878 28.98 -36.64 7.99
C THR A 878 30.46 -36.72 7.61
N ASP A 879 31.32 -37.16 8.54
CA ASP A 879 32.73 -37.48 8.25
C ASP A 879 32.88 -38.39 7.02
N GLY A 880 33.67 -37.96 6.03
CA GLY A 880 33.79 -38.70 4.78
C GLY A 880 34.93 -38.27 3.85
N THR A 881 35.09 -39.06 2.79
CA THR A 881 35.86 -38.68 1.60
C THR A 881 34.89 -38.54 0.46
N TYR A 882 34.89 -37.36 -0.16
CA TYR A 882 33.97 -36.95 -1.21
C TYR A 882 34.74 -36.66 -2.50
N THR A 883 34.09 -36.87 -3.64
CA THR A 883 34.64 -36.54 -4.97
C THR A 883 33.81 -35.39 -5.51
N LEU A 884 34.48 -34.34 -5.98
CA LEU A 884 33.88 -33.13 -6.52
C LEU A 884 34.51 -32.91 -7.90
N ASN A 885 33.70 -32.84 -8.94
CA ASN A 885 34.17 -32.54 -10.30
C ASN A 885 34.43 -31.04 -10.47
N VAL A 886 35.09 -30.64 -11.56
CA VAL A 886 35.23 -29.23 -11.93
C VAL A 886 33.87 -28.56 -12.11
N SER A 887 33.74 -27.26 -11.79
CA SER A 887 32.48 -26.48 -11.83
C SER A 887 31.73 -26.56 -13.16
N THR A 888 32.46 -26.69 -14.28
CA THR A 888 31.95 -26.86 -15.65
C THR A 888 31.53 -28.30 -15.99
N SER A 889 31.47 -29.19 -15.00
CA SER A 889 30.89 -30.54 -15.10
C SER A 889 29.37 -30.49 -14.89
N LEU A 890 28.61 -31.26 -15.67
CA LEU A 890 27.16 -31.45 -15.49
C LEU A 890 26.82 -32.56 -14.48
N THR A 891 27.78 -32.99 -13.66
CA THR A 891 27.61 -34.05 -12.65
C THR A 891 28.56 -33.85 -11.46
N ASP A 892 28.11 -34.19 -10.24
CA ASP A 892 28.80 -34.07 -8.95
C ASP A 892 29.67 -32.79 -8.84
N ASN A 893 29.14 -31.61 -9.21
CA ASN A 893 29.93 -30.38 -9.45
C ASN A 893 29.90 -29.34 -8.30
N LEU A 894 29.02 -29.54 -7.31
CA LEU A 894 28.89 -28.70 -6.12
C LEU A 894 28.73 -29.56 -4.85
N ILE A 895 29.36 -29.16 -3.74
CA ILE A 895 29.04 -29.67 -2.39
C ILE A 895 28.41 -28.55 -1.58
N ILE A 896 27.28 -28.85 -0.95
CA ILE A 896 26.59 -27.98 0.01
C ILE A 896 26.71 -28.60 1.42
N ILE A 897 26.97 -27.77 2.43
CA ILE A 897 26.90 -28.17 3.85
C ILE A 897 26.00 -27.20 4.60
N ASP A 898 24.81 -27.67 4.95
CA ASP A 898 23.92 -27.10 5.97
C ASP A 898 24.64 -27.06 7.34
N LEU A 899 24.70 -25.86 7.95
CA LEU A 899 25.32 -25.65 9.26
C LEU A 899 24.30 -25.78 10.43
N GLY A 900 23.00 -25.81 10.14
CA GLY A 900 21.94 -26.38 10.98
C GLY A 900 21.49 -25.57 12.19
N TYR A 901 21.90 -24.31 12.33
CA TYR A 901 21.49 -23.42 13.44
C TYR A 901 21.34 -21.93 13.08
N SER A 902 21.95 -21.47 11.99
CA SER A 902 21.66 -20.23 11.27
C SER A 902 21.25 -20.58 9.84
N ASN A 903 20.78 -19.62 9.05
CA ASN A 903 20.42 -19.80 7.64
C ASN A 903 21.67 -19.83 6.72
N GLU A 904 22.78 -20.35 7.25
CA GLU A 904 24.10 -20.27 6.65
C GLU A 904 24.58 -21.63 6.16
N TYR A 905 25.25 -21.61 5.01
CA TYR A 905 25.67 -22.79 4.28
C TYR A 905 27.14 -22.64 3.84
N LEU A 906 27.88 -23.74 3.79
CA LEU A 906 29.15 -23.80 3.07
C LEU A 906 28.95 -24.42 1.69
N TYR A 907 29.26 -23.65 0.65
CA TYR A 907 29.33 -24.10 -0.73
C TYR A 907 30.81 -24.34 -1.10
N ILE A 908 31.06 -25.43 -1.83
CA ILE A 908 32.42 -25.86 -2.20
C ILE A 908 32.47 -26.24 -3.68
N GLU A 909 33.35 -25.59 -4.44
CA GLU A 909 33.53 -25.79 -5.89
C GLU A 909 35.00 -26.09 -6.24
N TYR A 910 35.24 -26.87 -7.29
CA TYR A 910 36.57 -27.00 -7.90
C TYR A 910 36.64 -26.20 -9.21
N ARG A 911 37.59 -25.25 -9.32
CA ARG A 911 37.72 -24.38 -10.50
C ARG A 911 39.15 -24.38 -11.05
N THR A 912 39.27 -24.29 -12.37
CA THR A 912 40.51 -24.43 -13.14
C THR A 912 40.57 -23.37 -14.23
N GLN A 913 41.77 -22.97 -14.66
CA GLN A 913 41.97 -21.94 -15.70
C GLN A 913 41.81 -22.55 -17.11
N THR A 914 40.69 -23.26 -17.33
CA THR A 914 40.42 -24.09 -18.50
C THR A 914 38.98 -23.95 -18.97
N GLY A 915 38.80 -23.53 -20.22
CA GLY A 915 37.52 -23.17 -20.84
C GLY A 915 37.78 -22.06 -21.85
N GLU A 916 36.74 -21.39 -22.34
CA GLU A 916 36.92 -20.09 -23.00
C GLU A 916 36.87 -18.95 -21.96
N TYR A 917 36.07 -19.10 -20.90
CA TYR A 917 35.75 -18.03 -19.92
C TYR A 917 36.55 -18.10 -18.61
N GLU A 918 36.69 -19.28 -17.98
CA GLU A 918 37.43 -19.45 -16.70
C GLU A 918 38.95 -19.16 -16.78
N VAL A 919 39.48 -18.79 -17.95
CA VAL A 919 40.91 -18.53 -18.21
C VAL A 919 41.50 -17.37 -17.40
N ASN A 920 40.66 -16.45 -16.91
CA ASN A 920 41.07 -15.25 -16.16
C ASN A 920 40.91 -15.37 -14.64
N LEU A 921 40.48 -16.54 -14.11
CA LEU A 921 40.40 -16.77 -12.66
C LEU A 921 41.74 -16.48 -11.96
N PRO A 922 41.74 -16.03 -10.69
CA PRO A 922 42.97 -15.66 -9.99
C PRO A 922 43.89 -16.87 -9.72
N ASN A 923 43.33 -18.08 -9.57
CA ASN A 923 44.08 -19.32 -9.42
C ASN A 923 43.28 -20.55 -9.89
N GLU A 924 43.93 -21.72 -9.86
CA GLU A 924 43.28 -23.04 -9.92
C GLU A 924 43.19 -23.63 -8.50
N GLY A 925 42.11 -24.34 -8.16
CA GLY A 925 41.97 -24.99 -6.86
C GLY A 925 40.52 -25.16 -6.42
N VAL A 926 40.33 -25.59 -5.17
CA VAL A 926 39.01 -25.70 -4.54
C VAL A 926 38.71 -24.43 -3.77
N ILE A 927 37.70 -23.67 -4.18
CA ILE A 927 37.17 -22.53 -3.43
C ILE A 927 36.10 -23.00 -2.44
N ILE A 928 36.00 -22.29 -1.31
CA ILE A 928 34.98 -22.50 -0.29
C ILE A 928 34.39 -21.14 0.02
N TYR A 929 33.07 -21.01 -0.03
CA TYR A 929 32.38 -19.78 0.35
C TYR A 929 31.21 -20.06 1.29
N ARG A 930 30.88 -19.03 2.06
CA ARG A 930 29.69 -18.91 2.89
C ARG A 930 28.56 -18.37 2.02
N VAL A 931 27.37 -18.92 2.17
CA VAL A 931 26.12 -18.28 1.75
C VAL A 931 25.29 -18.04 3.00
N ASP A 932 24.79 -16.83 3.19
CA ASP A 932 23.92 -16.42 4.30
C ASP A 932 22.53 -16.08 3.75
N LYS A 933 21.61 -17.03 3.84
CA LYS A 933 20.27 -16.91 3.22
C LYS A 933 19.32 -15.99 4.00
N ASP A 934 19.78 -15.39 5.10
CA ASP A 934 19.08 -14.27 5.76
C ASP A 934 19.31 -12.92 5.03
N TYR A 935 20.11 -12.91 3.94
CA TYR A 935 20.40 -11.76 3.05
C TYR A 935 20.21 -12.11 1.55
N GLU A 936 19.41 -13.14 1.27
CA GLU A 936 19.16 -13.67 -0.08
C GLU A 936 18.32 -12.69 -0.91
N GLY A 937 18.94 -12.09 -1.93
CA GLY A 937 18.33 -11.06 -2.78
C GLY A 937 18.85 -9.64 -2.56
N ASP A 938 19.60 -9.37 -1.49
CA ASP A 938 20.26 -8.08 -1.22
C ASP A 938 21.73 -8.04 -1.70
N GLY A 939 22.31 -9.21 -2.02
CA GLY A 939 23.72 -9.33 -2.39
C GLY A 939 24.64 -8.98 -1.22
N ASN A 940 25.67 -8.18 -1.49
CA ASN A 940 26.59 -7.72 -0.44
C ASN A 940 26.52 -6.19 -0.21
N VAL A 941 25.48 -5.52 -0.73
CA VAL A 941 25.41 -4.05 -0.84
C VAL A 941 25.63 -3.34 0.51
N GLU A 942 25.10 -3.89 1.61
CA GLU A 942 25.20 -3.33 2.97
C GLU A 942 26.35 -3.89 3.83
N GLY A 943 27.30 -4.67 3.30
CA GLY A 943 28.27 -5.52 4.04
C GLY A 943 29.26 -4.85 5.03
N TYR A 944 28.76 -4.17 6.07
CA TYR A 944 29.53 -3.33 6.98
C TYR A 944 29.79 -3.96 8.36
N TYR A 945 30.97 -4.58 8.50
CA TYR A 945 31.48 -5.17 9.76
C TYR A 945 31.95 -4.11 10.79
N SER A 946 30.98 -3.38 11.36
CA SER A 946 31.19 -2.43 12.45
C SER A 946 31.26 -3.13 13.83
N ILE A 947 31.55 -2.36 14.88
CA ILE A 947 31.42 -2.81 16.28
C ILE A 947 30.06 -2.45 16.89
N ASP A 948 29.32 -1.57 16.22
CA ASP A 948 28.01 -1.03 16.64
C ASP A 948 26.90 -1.28 15.58
N ASP A 949 27.26 -1.68 14.34
CA ASP A 949 26.37 -2.13 13.26
C ASP A 949 26.86 -3.49 12.72
N ILE A 950 25.98 -4.28 12.10
CA ILE A 950 26.29 -5.63 11.59
C ILE A 950 25.64 -5.83 10.22
N GLY A 951 26.12 -5.10 9.21
CA GLY A 951 25.84 -5.46 7.82
C GLY A 951 26.65 -6.70 7.43
N LEU A 952 26.02 -7.66 6.76
CA LEU A 952 26.59 -8.98 6.48
C LEU A 952 26.50 -9.28 4.98
N ASP A 953 27.48 -10.03 4.48
CA ASP A 953 27.52 -10.48 3.08
C ASP A 953 26.55 -11.65 2.86
N GLU A 954 25.67 -11.62 1.84
CA GLU A 954 25.02 -12.83 1.31
C GLU A 954 26.08 -13.88 0.95
N VAL A 955 27.18 -13.47 0.29
CA VAL A 955 28.20 -14.41 -0.23
C VAL A 955 29.63 -13.98 0.14
N PHE A 956 30.38 -14.85 0.82
CA PHE A 956 31.76 -14.58 1.26
C PHE A 956 32.74 -15.73 0.97
N VAL A 957 33.78 -15.49 0.16
CA VAL A 957 34.86 -16.45 -0.14
C VAL A 957 35.90 -16.49 1.00
N PHE A 958 36.07 -17.67 1.59
CA PHE A 958 37.03 -17.89 2.66
C PHE A 958 38.48 -17.87 2.15
N ARG A 959 39.29 -16.98 2.73
CA ARG A 959 40.67 -16.71 2.30
C ARG A 959 41.68 -16.77 3.46
N PRO A 960 42.98 -16.99 3.17
CA PRO A 960 44.01 -17.05 4.19
C PRO A 960 44.20 -15.74 4.98
N LEU A 961 44.69 -15.87 6.22
CA LEU A 961 45.28 -14.78 7.03
C LEU A 961 44.34 -13.63 7.48
N THR A 962 43.04 -13.73 7.29
CA THR A 962 41.96 -12.75 7.62
C THR A 962 41.80 -12.33 9.09
N TYR A 963 42.79 -12.53 9.98
CA TYR A 963 42.64 -12.24 11.41
C TYR A 963 43.92 -12.02 12.23
N ASP A 964 43.95 -10.95 13.04
CA ASP A 964 44.92 -10.80 14.15
C ASP A 964 44.44 -11.47 15.45
N LEU A 965 44.81 -12.75 15.60
CA LEU A 965 44.71 -13.56 16.82
C LEU A 965 45.27 -12.90 18.11
N SER A 966 45.97 -11.76 18.04
CA SER A 966 46.56 -11.08 19.20
C SER A 966 45.66 -10.03 19.86
N LEU A 967 44.56 -9.61 19.22
CA LEU A 967 43.68 -8.56 19.74
C LEU A 967 42.53 -9.08 20.63
N TYR A 968 41.85 -10.16 20.25
CA TYR A 968 40.70 -10.68 21.00
C TYR A 968 40.95 -12.07 21.60
N THR A 969 40.88 -12.15 22.93
CA THR A 969 40.80 -13.40 23.71
C THR A 969 39.76 -13.27 24.84
N ASN A 970 38.61 -12.68 24.48
CA ASN A 970 37.37 -12.71 25.27
C ASN A 970 36.30 -13.42 24.44
N ASN A 971 35.74 -14.50 24.95
CA ASN A 971 34.53 -15.17 24.46
C ASN A 971 34.55 -15.75 23.02
N ASP A 972 35.73 -15.99 22.44
CA ASP A 972 35.92 -16.84 21.25
C ASP A 972 35.20 -16.40 19.94
N ILE A 973 34.77 -15.14 19.86
CA ILE A 973 34.27 -14.45 18.65
C ILE A 973 35.46 -13.89 17.84
N TYR A 974 35.40 -13.99 16.51
CA TYR A 974 36.40 -13.52 15.55
C TYR A 974 35.85 -12.31 14.76
N TYR A 975 36.40 -11.12 15.00
CA TYR A 975 36.11 -9.95 14.17
C TYR A 975 36.98 -9.97 12.91
N ILE A 976 36.41 -9.84 11.71
CA ILE A 976 37.18 -9.70 10.48
C ILE A 976 37.93 -8.34 10.53
N VAL A 977 39.24 -8.35 10.25
CA VAL A 977 40.07 -7.12 10.18
C VAL A 977 41.15 -7.34 9.12
N ASP A 978 41.19 -6.47 8.10
CA ASP A 978 41.97 -6.63 6.86
C ASP A 978 43.51 -6.73 7.10
N ASP A 979 44.30 -7.56 6.38
CA ASP A 979 44.68 -7.41 4.96
C ASP A 979 44.71 -8.74 4.14
N GLY A 980 43.54 -9.35 3.92
CA GLY A 980 43.41 -10.72 3.38
C GLY A 980 43.25 -10.83 1.85
N ASP A 981 44.30 -11.25 1.14
CA ASP A 981 44.32 -11.44 -0.32
C ASP A 981 43.32 -12.53 -0.80
N VAL A 982 42.23 -12.10 -1.45
CA VAL A 982 41.15 -12.96 -1.96
C VAL A 982 41.57 -13.87 -3.13
N ASP A 983 42.61 -13.47 -3.88
CA ASP A 983 43.22 -14.30 -4.93
C ASP A 983 43.96 -15.53 -4.36
N GLN A 984 44.05 -15.66 -3.03
CA GLN A 984 44.52 -16.86 -2.32
C GLN A 984 43.38 -17.72 -1.71
N GLY A 985 42.11 -17.42 -2.02
CA GLY A 985 40.89 -18.05 -1.45
C GLY A 985 40.63 -19.53 -1.78
N MET A 986 41.67 -20.33 -2.05
CA MET A 986 41.54 -21.70 -2.55
C MET A 986 42.47 -22.70 -1.83
N LEU A 987 42.00 -23.95 -1.71
CA LEU A 987 42.82 -25.10 -1.34
C LEU A 987 43.55 -25.66 -2.58
N GLN A 988 44.87 -25.83 -2.49
CA GLN A 988 45.72 -26.40 -3.54
C GLN A 988 46.51 -27.63 -3.06
N LEU A 989 46.65 -28.66 -3.90
CA LEU A 989 47.22 -29.94 -3.45
C LEU A 989 48.73 -29.85 -3.13
N GLY A 990 49.09 -30.17 -1.88
CA GLY A 990 50.48 -30.22 -1.44
C GLY A 990 51.10 -28.86 -1.07
N SER A 991 50.25 -27.86 -0.87
CA SER A 991 50.51 -26.63 -0.13
C SER A 991 50.65 -26.92 1.39
N ASN A 992 50.39 -25.93 2.27
CA ASN A 992 50.08 -26.20 3.68
C ASN A 992 48.68 -25.67 4.04
N ASP A 993 47.82 -25.54 3.03
CA ASP A 993 46.54 -24.88 3.12
C ASP A 993 45.48 -25.96 3.34
N GLU A 994 44.95 -25.94 4.56
CA GLU A 994 43.87 -26.76 5.08
C GLU A 994 42.75 -25.74 5.45
N ALA A 995 41.48 -26.11 5.39
CA ALA A 995 40.38 -25.23 5.80
C ALA A 995 39.78 -25.65 7.15
N GLY A 996 39.34 -24.66 7.93
CA GLY A 996 38.59 -24.86 9.17
C GLY A 996 39.42 -24.73 10.47
N PRO A 997 39.14 -25.54 11.50
CA PRO A 997 39.66 -25.33 12.86
C PRO A 997 41.17 -25.30 13.11
N GLY A 998 41.76 -24.12 12.92
CA GLY A 998 43.14 -23.79 13.33
C GLY A 998 44.17 -23.90 12.21
N THR A 999 43.71 -23.81 10.97
CA THR A 999 44.47 -23.91 9.72
C THR A 999 44.85 -22.50 9.19
N ASN A 1000 45.21 -22.39 7.90
CA ASN A 1000 45.49 -21.08 7.26
C ASN A 1000 44.22 -20.37 6.77
N ILE A 1001 43.21 -21.13 6.31
CA ILE A 1001 41.90 -20.65 5.85
C ILE A 1001 40.88 -20.96 6.96
N PRO A 1002 40.53 -20.00 7.83
CA PRO A 1002 39.51 -20.20 8.86
C PRO A 1002 38.12 -20.30 8.22
N LEU A 1003 37.21 -21.02 8.89
CA LEU A 1003 35.78 -21.05 8.56
C LEU A 1003 35.00 -20.51 9.77
N PHE A 1004 34.04 -19.62 9.51
CA PHE A 1004 33.27 -18.89 10.51
C PHE A 1004 31.87 -18.53 9.97
N TYR A 1005 30.95 -18.33 10.90
CA TYR A 1005 29.61 -17.80 10.67
C TYR A 1005 29.64 -16.26 10.58
N SER A 1006 28.56 -15.62 10.11
CA SER A 1006 28.41 -14.15 10.07
C SER A 1006 28.67 -13.48 11.42
N ASP A 1007 28.21 -14.08 12.52
CA ASP A 1007 28.43 -13.58 13.89
C ASP A 1007 29.90 -13.65 14.37
N GLY A 1008 30.81 -14.11 13.51
CA GLY A 1008 32.23 -14.30 13.80
C GLY A 1008 32.50 -15.50 14.70
N THR A 1009 31.52 -16.34 15.03
CA THR A 1009 31.79 -17.62 15.69
C THR A 1009 32.27 -18.66 14.69
N LYS A 1010 32.89 -19.72 15.22
CA LYS A 1010 33.75 -20.59 14.43
C LYS A 1010 33.03 -21.85 13.95
N ILE A 1011 33.08 -22.11 12.65
CA ILE A 1011 32.59 -23.37 12.07
C ILE A 1011 33.56 -24.51 12.41
N ASN A 1012 33.04 -25.55 13.05
CA ASN A 1012 33.81 -26.72 13.50
C ASN A 1012 33.88 -27.85 12.44
N ILE A 1013 34.14 -27.48 11.19
CA ILE A 1013 34.29 -28.42 10.06
C ILE A 1013 35.69 -28.26 9.49
N SER A 1014 36.41 -29.35 9.23
CA SER A 1014 37.70 -29.30 8.55
C SER A 1014 37.61 -29.90 7.15
N ILE A 1015 38.07 -29.15 6.15
CA ILE A 1015 38.07 -29.55 4.74
C ILE A 1015 39.52 -29.63 4.25
N ASN A 1016 39.89 -30.77 3.66
CA ASN A 1016 41.27 -31.09 3.31
C ASN A 1016 41.36 -31.74 1.92
N LEU A 1017 42.15 -31.17 1.01
CA LEU A 1017 42.36 -31.69 -0.34
C LEU A 1017 43.31 -32.90 -0.35
N ILE A 1018 42.78 -34.08 -0.70
CA ILE A 1018 43.49 -35.38 -0.68
C ILE A 1018 44.21 -35.64 -2.01
N SER A 1019 43.51 -35.41 -3.13
CA SER A 1019 44.03 -35.58 -4.48
C SER A 1019 43.33 -34.65 -5.47
N GLU A 1020 43.98 -34.38 -6.59
CA GLU A 1020 43.62 -33.38 -7.60
C GLU A 1020 44.04 -33.91 -8.98
N ASP A 1021 43.13 -33.85 -9.95
CA ASP A 1021 43.31 -34.12 -11.38
C ASP A 1021 42.59 -32.99 -12.17
N SER A 1022 42.74 -32.88 -13.49
CA SER A 1022 42.17 -31.73 -14.23
C SER A 1022 40.65 -31.69 -14.26
N ASP A 1023 40.01 -32.82 -13.97
CA ASP A 1023 38.59 -33.03 -14.17
C ASP A 1023 37.84 -33.10 -12.80
N PHE A 1024 38.54 -33.37 -11.70
CA PHE A 1024 37.97 -33.59 -10.36
C PHE A 1024 39.01 -33.55 -9.21
N VAL A 1025 38.51 -33.44 -7.97
CA VAL A 1025 39.26 -33.55 -6.71
C VAL A 1025 38.68 -34.62 -5.76
N GLU A 1026 39.50 -35.10 -4.82
CA GLU A 1026 39.05 -35.84 -3.63
C GLU A 1026 39.24 -34.99 -2.36
N LEU A 1027 38.18 -34.75 -1.61
CA LEU A 1027 38.16 -33.97 -0.35
C LEU A 1027 37.93 -34.88 0.87
N SER A 1028 38.63 -34.63 1.98
CA SER A 1028 38.24 -35.08 3.32
C SER A 1028 37.42 -33.98 3.96
N ILE A 1029 36.23 -34.32 4.46
CA ILE A 1029 35.36 -33.42 5.22
C ILE A 1029 35.09 -34.11 6.56
N ASP A 1030 35.50 -33.47 7.65
CA ASP A 1030 35.46 -34.00 9.02
C ASP A 1030 34.72 -33.01 9.95
N PHE A 1031 33.67 -33.46 10.65
CA PHE A 1031 32.82 -32.63 11.52
C PHE A 1031 33.25 -32.81 12.99
N LEU A 1032 33.51 -31.72 13.72
CA LEU A 1032 34.28 -31.77 14.98
C LEU A 1032 33.46 -31.42 16.25
N ASP A 1033 33.55 -32.30 17.26
CA ASP A 1033 32.99 -32.19 18.63
C ASP A 1033 33.59 -31.05 19.49
#